data_AF-A0A0W7YW40-F1
#
_entry.id   AF-A0A0W7YW40-F1
#
_cell.length_a   1.000
_cell.length_b   1.000
_cell.length_c   1.000
_cell.angle_alpha   90.00
_cell.angle_beta   90.00
_cell.angle_gamma   90.00
#
_symmetry.space_group_name_H-M   'P 1'
#
loop_
_entity.id
_entity.type
_entity.pdbx_description
1 polymer ?
#
loop_
_entity_poly.entity_id
_entity_poly.type
_entity_poly.pdbx_seq_one_letter_code
_entity_poly.pdbx_strand_id
1 'polypeptide(L)'
;MQKQHEWQFFRAGGVDQVSIRTGADIAHIGQLDQKLWVALACPTRGIEFDNATLDLIDTDADGRIRAPELVAACEWAVSMVKHPDVLAQSSDVLRLDSISDATEEGQALADEARRILKLAGREDADSVTLADVQARMASLNAMPFNGDGVLNPAALTDQPELAALASRIMDSYGSVTGCDGQPGLGRAQLDNFFTDVQAIASWYAQAQTKTCSLPSQEQAVAAASALNAVQAKVEDFFARAHLAAFDAKAQQALSPTAEGYAALGTQVLTQQDAAIAALPLAQFTADAVLPLRQGINPAWAQAMEEFRRTVVQPLLGDVDSLQVEQWNAVKAQLSACQAWLAAYPQTPLGHLGAEEAQALLNSGLQEQLQQLIERDEAEQQHSQRVVALEKLIRFQRDLLALLNNFVNFAHFYRREGAAFQSGTLYLDGRSCDLTVDVTDPGAHATLAGMAKVYLAYCECRRNGVKRNIVAAFTAGDVDFLFVGRNGIFYDRDGHDWDATITKLIENPTSIGQAFFSPYKKFVRMIEEQVAKRAAAKNESVTANLNTQAAKLTELATTPAAPAAAPAARKTDVGTVAAIGVAMGSISTMVVAIFGKFIELGPWIPVALIGLILAISGPSMLIAWLKLRERSLGPILDASGWAINGRMKINLPLGNSLSQTAKVPLNAKRTMHDPYAVNYAKRWLWALLIVVLGLALAWGAGWLDKMLPASMQRMEVVTSTEVEVVTAPAPVPAPATDVQ
;
A
#
# COMPACT_ATOMS: atom_id res chain seq x y z
N MET A 1 -9.63 -16.34 49.49
CA MET A 1 -10.15 -15.54 48.38
C MET A 1 -9.04 -14.61 47.94
N GLN A 2 -8.43 -14.82 46.77
CA GLN A 2 -7.54 -13.80 46.19
C GLN A 2 -8.36 -12.53 45.98
N LYS A 3 -7.84 -11.40 46.46
CA LYS A 3 -8.48 -10.09 46.27
C LYS A 3 -8.50 -9.81 44.77
N GLN A 4 -9.67 -9.67 44.16
CA GLN A 4 -9.78 -9.29 42.74
C GLN A 4 -9.17 -7.89 42.55
N HIS A 5 -8.42 -7.69 41.46
CA HIS A 5 -7.84 -6.39 41.13
C HIS A 5 -8.93 -5.35 40.89
N GLU A 6 -8.78 -4.17 41.50
CA GLU A 6 -9.75 -3.08 41.40
C GLU A 6 -9.47 -2.21 40.17
N TRP A 7 -10.12 -2.54 39.05
CA TRP A 7 -9.99 -1.76 37.81
C TRP A 7 -10.68 -0.40 37.89
N GLN A 8 -9.99 0.63 37.42
CA GLN A 8 -10.57 1.97 37.24
C GLN A 8 -10.96 2.18 35.78
N PHE A 9 -12.14 2.76 35.56
CA PHE A 9 -12.64 3.11 34.23
C PHE A 9 -12.83 4.61 34.08
N PHE A 10 -12.59 5.12 32.89
CA PHE A 10 -12.90 6.49 32.50
C PHE A 10 -13.72 6.50 31.21
N ARG A 11 -14.53 7.55 31.03
CA ARG A 11 -15.40 7.66 29.85
C ARG A 11 -14.77 8.56 28.80
N ALA A 12 -14.46 8.00 27.64
CA ALA A 12 -13.94 8.74 26.49
C ALA A 12 -14.49 8.16 25.18
N GLY A 13 -14.68 9.00 24.15
CA GLY A 13 -15.18 8.53 22.85
C GLY A 13 -16.59 7.92 22.86
N GLY A 14 -17.36 8.12 23.94
CA GLY A 14 -18.70 7.56 24.12
C GLY A 14 -18.75 6.14 24.70
N VAL A 15 -17.60 5.57 25.09
CA VAL A 15 -17.45 4.24 25.70
C VAL A 15 -16.68 4.34 27.02
N ASP A 16 -16.87 3.36 27.91
CA ASP A 16 -16.09 3.23 29.15
C ASP A 16 -14.81 2.46 28.84
N GLN A 17 -13.66 3.01 29.24
CA GLN A 17 -12.33 2.51 28.90
C GLN A 17 -11.54 2.30 30.19
N VAL A 18 -10.77 1.22 30.25
CA VAL A 18 -9.92 0.91 31.41
C VAL A 18 -8.79 1.93 31.53
N SER A 19 -8.48 2.38 32.74
CA SER A 19 -7.30 3.19 33.01
C SER A 19 -6.14 2.29 33.42
N ILE A 20 -5.01 2.40 32.70
CA ILE A 20 -3.77 1.67 33.01
C ILE A 20 -2.73 2.70 33.44
N ARG A 21 -2.34 2.70 34.72
CA ARG A 21 -1.42 3.71 35.28
C ARG A 21 -0.34 3.12 36.18
N THR A 22 -0.60 1.97 36.78
CA THR A 22 0.26 1.36 37.79
C THR A 22 0.81 0.04 37.31
N GLY A 23 1.88 -0.43 37.96
CA GLY A 23 2.41 -1.76 37.70
C GLY A 23 1.40 -2.86 38.03
N ALA A 24 0.55 -2.63 39.04
CA ALA A 24 -0.53 -3.55 39.38
C ALA A 24 -1.51 -3.75 38.21
N ASP A 25 -1.80 -2.69 37.45
CA ASP A 25 -2.65 -2.79 36.26
C ASP A 25 -1.99 -3.64 35.15
N ILE A 26 -0.67 -3.49 34.98
CA ILE A 26 0.12 -4.28 34.01
C ILE A 26 0.12 -5.76 34.43
N ALA A 27 0.34 -6.05 35.72
CA ALA A 27 0.39 -7.41 36.25
C ALA A 27 -0.94 -8.18 36.13
N HIS A 28 -2.08 -7.47 36.13
CA HIS A 28 -3.40 -8.10 36.05
C HIS A 28 -4.04 -7.99 34.67
N ILE A 29 -3.33 -7.47 33.66
CA ILE A 29 -3.91 -7.19 32.34
C ILE A 29 -4.56 -8.41 31.67
N GLY A 30 -4.03 -9.61 31.89
CA GLY A 30 -4.59 -10.86 31.39
C GLY A 30 -5.95 -11.24 32.00
N GLN A 31 -6.34 -10.62 33.11
CA GLN A 31 -7.63 -10.83 33.78
C GLN A 31 -8.74 -9.91 33.24
N LEU A 32 -8.38 -8.87 32.48
CA LEU A 32 -9.33 -7.94 31.90
C LEU A 32 -10.03 -8.59 30.68
N ASP A 33 -11.36 -8.56 30.63
CA ASP A 33 -12.10 -9.06 29.46
C ASP A 33 -11.66 -8.27 28.20
N GLN A 34 -11.13 -9.00 27.20
CA GLN A 34 -10.63 -8.43 25.95
C GLN A 34 -11.71 -7.62 25.20
N LYS A 35 -13.00 -7.86 25.46
CA LYS A 35 -14.10 -7.03 24.91
C LYS A 35 -14.04 -5.58 25.37
N LEU A 36 -13.34 -5.30 26.47
CA LEU A 36 -13.14 -3.95 27.02
C LEU A 36 -11.91 -3.25 26.43
N TRP A 37 -11.13 -3.94 25.58
CA TRP A 37 -9.96 -3.37 24.92
C TRP A 37 -10.39 -2.64 23.65
N VAL A 38 -9.77 -1.50 23.39
CA VAL A 38 -10.04 -0.67 22.21
C VAL A 38 -9.49 -1.31 20.93
N ALA A 39 -8.31 -1.91 20.98
CA ALA A 39 -7.74 -2.70 19.89
C ALA A 39 -7.44 -4.12 20.36
N LEU A 40 -7.58 -5.08 19.44
CA LEU A 40 -7.21 -6.49 19.65
C LEU A 40 -5.95 -6.89 18.87
N ALA A 41 -5.57 -6.08 17.89
CA ALA A 41 -4.32 -6.20 17.17
C ALA A 41 -3.82 -4.83 16.70
N CYS A 42 -2.50 -4.67 16.60
CA CYS A 42 -1.84 -3.50 16.01
C CYS A 42 -0.68 -3.95 15.09
N PRO A 43 -0.39 -3.20 14.01
CA PRO A 43 0.76 -3.50 13.16
C PRO A 43 2.08 -3.16 13.87
N THR A 44 3.16 -3.87 13.54
CA THR A 44 4.52 -3.57 14.06
C THR A 44 5.24 -2.48 13.29
N ARG A 45 4.67 -2.02 12.16
CA ARG A 45 5.25 -1.02 11.26
C ARG A 45 4.21 0.02 10.86
N GLY A 46 4.66 1.21 10.47
CA GLY A 46 3.77 2.32 10.06
C GLY A 46 3.03 2.97 11.23
N ILE A 47 3.52 2.77 12.45
CA ILE A 47 3.08 3.45 13.66
C ILE A 47 4.27 4.14 14.30
N GLU A 48 4.00 5.25 14.97
CA GLU A 48 4.96 6.09 15.67
C GLU A 48 5.27 5.50 17.05
N PHE A 49 6.04 4.41 17.04
CA PHE A 49 6.50 3.69 18.22
C PHE A 49 7.87 3.03 17.94
N ASP A 50 8.59 2.62 18.99
CA ASP A 50 9.88 1.96 18.84
C ASP A 50 9.72 0.56 18.20
N ASN A 51 10.14 0.42 16.95
CA ASN A 51 9.98 -0.81 16.17
C ASN A 51 10.64 -2.03 16.84
N ALA A 52 11.81 -1.85 17.47
CA ALA A 52 12.53 -2.94 18.14
C ALA A 52 11.72 -3.50 19.33
N THR A 53 11.03 -2.64 20.08
CA THR A 53 10.13 -3.10 21.14
C THR A 53 8.94 -3.87 20.61
N LEU A 54 8.38 -3.45 19.47
CA LEU A 54 7.28 -4.16 18.82
C LEU A 54 7.73 -5.55 18.34
N ASP A 55 8.93 -5.64 17.76
CA ASP A 55 9.52 -6.90 17.30
C ASP A 55 9.79 -7.88 18.45
N LEU A 56 10.05 -7.39 19.66
CA LEU A 56 10.22 -8.21 20.87
C LEU A 56 8.89 -8.78 21.41
N ILE A 57 7.75 -8.24 20.97
CA ILE A 57 6.40 -8.68 21.37
C ILE A 57 5.79 -9.57 20.28
N ASP A 58 6.08 -9.30 19.00
CA ASP A 58 5.66 -10.11 17.85
C ASP A 58 6.45 -11.43 17.81
N THR A 59 5.88 -12.45 18.47
CA THR A 59 6.58 -13.73 18.69
C THR A 59 6.52 -14.66 17.48
N ASP A 60 5.54 -14.49 16.59
CA ASP A 60 5.38 -15.28 15.37
C ASP A 60 5.91 -14.58 14.11
N ALA A 61 6.38 -13.33 14.25
CA ALA A 61 6.91 -12.49 13.18
C ALA A 61 5.90 -12.27 12.03
N ASP A 62 4.59 -12.28 12.32
CA ASP A 62 3.54 -12.01 11.33
C ASP A 62 3.37 -10.50 11.02
N GLY A 63 4.11 -9.65 11.74
CA GLY A 63 4.07 -8.19 11.61
C GLY A 63 2.90 -7.55 12.36
N ARG A 64 2.23 -8.27 13.26
CA ARG A 64 1.08 -7.79 14.03
C ARG A 64 1.12 -8.32 15.47
N ILE A 65 1.04 -7.40 16.41
CA ILE A 65 0.91 -7.75 17.83
C ILE A 65 -0.57 -7.97 18.16
N ARG A 66 -0.89 -9.14 18.68
CA ARG A 66 -2.24 -9.49 19.15
C ARG A 66 -2.34 -9.41 20.67
N ALA A 67 -3.58 -9.33 21.17
CA ALA A 67 -3.83 -9.27 22.61
C ALA A 67 -3.11 -10.38 23.44
N PRO A 68 -3.08 -11.67 23.02
CA PRO A 68 -2.36 -12.69 23.77
C PRO A 68 -0.85 -12.46 23.88
N GLU A 69 -0.22 -11.97 22.82
CA GLU A 69 1.23 -11.66 22.82
C GLU A 69 1.54 -10.47 23.71
N LEU A 70 0.68 -9.45 23.70
CA LEU A 70 0.81 -8.32 24.61
C LEU A 70 0.63 -8.74 26.08
N VAL A 71 -0.32 -9.64 26.37
CA VAL A 71 -0.49 -10.22 27.71
C VAL A 71 0.76 -11.01 28.11
N ALA A 72 1.27 -11.87 27.24
CA ALA A 72 2.48 -12.66 27.50
C ALA A 72 3.70 -11.76 27.76
N ALA A 73 3.84 -10.66 27.01
CA ALA A 73 4.89 -9.67 27.24
C ALA A 73 4.76 -9.02 28.63
N CYS A 74 3.54 -8.67 29.06
CA CYS A 74 3.29 -8.12 30.39
C CYS A 74 3.59 -9.14 31.50
N GLU A 75 3.14 -10.38 31.35
CA GLU A 75 3.37 -11.45 32.33
C GLU A 75 4.86 -11.76 32.48
N TRP A 76 5.59 -11.85 31.36
CA TRP A 76 7.03 -12.03 31.38
C TRP A 76 7.73 -10.85 32.06
N ALA A 77 7.42 -9.61 31.68
CA ALA A 77 8.03 -8.41 32.27
C ALA A 77 7.83 -8.35 33.78
N VAL A 78 6.62 -8.68 34.25
CA VAL A 78 6.26 -8.69 35.67
C VAL A 78 7.00 -9.79 36.43
N SER A 79 7.22 -10.96 35.81
CA SER A 79 7.99 -12.05 36.42
C SER A 79 9.47 -11.72 36.62
N MET A 80 10.01 -10.79 35.82
CA MET A 80 11.42 -10.36 35.85
C MET A 80 11.70 -9.23 36.84
N VAL A 81 10.68 -8.63 37.46
CA VAL A 81 10.83 -7.53 38.43
C VAL A 81 10.26 -7.88 39.81
N LYS A 82 10.85 -7.34 40.88
CA LYS A 82 10.36 -7.53 42.25
C LYS A 82 9.05 -6.80 42.50
N HIS A 83 8.91 -5.61 41.93
CA HIS A 83 7.73 -4.77 42.05
C HIS A 83 7.25 -4.34 40.66
N PRO A 84 5.99 -4.64 40.29
CA PRO A 84 5.47 -4.29 38.97
C PRO A 84 5.52 -2.79 38.65
N ASP A 85 5.52 -1.92 39.67
CA ASP A 85 5.54 -0.46 39.50
C ASP A 85 6.80 0.05 38.81
N VAL A 86 7.87 -0.76 38.75
CA VAL A 86 9.06 -0.49 37.93
C VAL A 86 8.66 -0.29 36.47
N LEU A 87 7.76 -1.12 35.94
CA LEU A 87 7.27 -1.07 34.56
C LEU A 87 6.39 0.15 34.26
N ALA A 88 5.96 0.89 35.30
CA ALA A 88 5.18 2.11 35.16
C ALA A 88 6.03 3.38 35.19
N GLN A 89 7.36 3.27 35.38
CA GLN A 89 8.26 4.42 35.47
C GLN A 89 8.59 5.04 34.09
N SER A 90 8.37 4.32 32.98
CA SER A 90 8.64 4.79 31.62
C SER A 90 10.06 5.35 31.45
N SER A 91 11.06 4.63 31.98
CA SER A 91 12.47 5.01 31.95
C SER A 91 13.31 3.94 31.27
N ASP A 92 14.38 4.36 30.59
CA ASP A 92 15.43 3.54 29.99
C ASP A 92 16.54 3.14 30.98
N VAL A 93 16.34 3.41 32.27
CA VAL A 93 17.27 3.10 33.37
C VAL A 93 16.67 2.04 34.28
N LEU A 94 17.29 0.86 34.34
CA LEU A 94 16.87 -0.25 35.19
C LEU A 94 17.75 -0.33 36.43
N ARG A 95 17.13 -0.27 37.61
CA ARG A 95 17.84 -0.44 38.89
C ARG A 95 18.11 -1.92 39.16
N LEU A 96 19.31 -2.27 39.59
CA LEU A 96 19.68 -3.66 39.87
C LEU A 96 18.87 -4.28 41.02
N ASP A 97 18.46 -3.46 41.99
CA ASP A 97 17.63 -3.88 43.13
C ASP A 97 16.19 -4.24 42.72
N SER A 98 15.76 -3.78 41.54
CA SER A 98 14.40 -3.96 41.03
C SER A 98 14.20 -5.27 40.27
N ILE A 99 15.28 -5.92 39.83
CA ILE A 99 15.25 -7.20 39.11
C ILE A 99 14.91 -8.33 40.08
N SER A 100 14.00 -9.22 39.67
CA SER A 100 13.55 -10.37 40.45
C SER A 100 14.69 -11.37 40.66
N ASP A 101 14.88 -11.81 41.90
CA ASP A 101 15.75 -12.93 42.28
C ASP A 101 14.94 -14.21 42.56
N ALA A 102 13.63 -14.19 42.27
CA ALA A 102 12.73 -15.32 42.53
C ALA A 102 12.79 -16.41 41.45
N THR A 103 13.29 -16.09 40.25
CA THR A 103 13.42 -17.01 39.12
C THR A 103 14.88 -17.13 38.70
N GLU A 104 15.27 -18.29 38.15
CA GLU A 104 16.62 -18.51 37.62
C GLU A 104 16.96 -17.51 36.50
N GLU A 105 15.98 -17.20 35.64
CA GLU A 105 16.09 -16.19 34.59
C GLU A 105 16.32 -14.78 35.16
N GLY A 106 15.54 -14.37 36.16
CA GLY A 106 15.71 -13.07 36.82
C GLY A 106 17.08 -12.92 37.50
N GLN A 107 17.56 -13.99 38.15
CA GLN A 107 18.92 -14.00 38.71
C GLN A 107 19.99 -13.89 37.62
N ALA A 108 19.83 -14.60 36.50
CA ALA A 108 20.75 -14.51 35.37
C ALA A 108 20.78 -13.10 34.74
N LEU A 109 19.65 -12.41 34.68
CA LEU A 109 19.56 -11.02 34.22
C LEU A 109 20.28 -10.06 35.18
N ALA A 110 20.09 -10.22 36.48
CA ALA A 110 20.78 -9.41 37.48
C ALA A 110 22.31 -9.59 37.43
N ASP A 111 22.77 -10.82 37.25
CA ASP A 111 24.19 -11.13 37.11
C ASP A 111 24.78 -10.57 35.82
N GLU A 112 24.04 -10.64 34.70
CA GLU A 112 24.48 -10.04 33.44
C GLU A 112 24.52 -8.50 33.53
N ALA A 113 23.54 -7.87 34.18
CA ALA A 113 23.55 -6.42 34.39
C ALA A 113 24.76 -5.97 35.23
N ARG A 114 25.12 -6.70 36.30
CA ARG A 114 26.35 -6.46 37.07
C ARG A 114 27.61 -6.67 36.23
N ARG A 115 27.62 -7.71 35.38
CA ARG A 115 28.75 -7.97 34.47
C ARG A 115 28.94 -6.83 33.48
N ILE A 116 27.87 -6.29 32.89
CA ILE A 116 27.93 -5.14 31.97
C ILE A 116 28.56 -3.93 32.67
N LEU A 117 28.10 -3.60 33.88
CA LEU A 117 28.64 -2.49 34.66
C LEU A 117 30.11 -2.70 35.03
N LYS A 118 30.50 -3.92 35.38
CA LYS A 118 31.89 -4.28 35.64
C LYS A 118 32.79 -4.10 34.41
N LEU A 119 32.35 -4.58 33.25
CA LEU A 119 33.08 -4.41 31.99
C LEU A 119 33.18 -2.94 31.57
N ALA A 120 32.18 -2.12 31.93
CA ALA A 120 32.19 -0.67 31.74
C ALA A 120 33.03 0.10 32.80
N GLY A 121 33.66 -0.59 33.75
CA GLY A 121 34.45 0.03 34.82
C GLY A 121 33.63 0.76 35.89
N ARG A 122 32.33 0.45 36.00
CA ARG A 122 31.35 1.07 36.90
C ARG A 122 30.78 0.07 37.91
N GLU A 123 31.65 -0.68 38.60
CA GLU A 123 31.24 -1.75 39.52
C GLU A 123 30.34 -1.27 40.68
N ASP A 124 30.49 0.00 41.10
CA ASP A 124 29.71 0.59 42.21
C ASP A 124 28.35 1.17 41.78
N ALA A 125 28.00 1.11 40.49
CA ALA A 125 26.73 1.65 40.00
C ALA A 125 25.55 0.75 40.38
N ASP A 126 24.41 1.36 40.74
CA ASP A 126 23.19 0.67 41.16
C ASP A 126 22.15 0.50 40.04
N SER A 127 22.45 1.00 38.83
CA SER A 127 21.55 0.96 37.68
C SER A 127 22.29 0.79 36.36
N VAL A 128 21.65 0.08 35.42
CA VAL A 128 22.09 -0.11 34.04
C VAL A 128 21.14 0.62 33.08
N THR A 129 21.68 1.21 32.01
CA THR A 129 20.87 1.91 30.99
C THR A 129 20.70 1.08 29.73
N LEU A 130 19.68 1.38 28.91
CA LEU A 130 19.52 0.75 27.60
C LEU A 130 20.78 0.91 26.72
N ALA A 131 21.42 2.08 26.77
CA ALA A 131 22.64 2.36 26.03
C ALA A 131 23.82 1.47 26.48
N ASP A 132 23.95 1.20 27.78
CA ASP A 132 24.99 0.30 28.31
C ASP A 132 24.79 -1.13 27.76
N VAL A 133 23.54 -1.60 27.70
CA VAL A 133 23.20 -2.94 27.15
C VAL A 133 23.42 -3.00 25.65
N GLN A 134 23.01 -1.98 24.90
CA GLN A 134 23.24 -1.90 23.45
C GLN A 134 24.73 -1.86 23.10
N ALA A 135 25.53 -1.12 23.86
CA ALA A 135 26.98 -1.10 23.69
C ALA A 135 27.60 -2.48 23.96
N ARG A 136 27.10 -3.19 24.99
CA ARG A 136 27.52 -4.58 25.24
C ARG A 136 27.13 -5.51 24.09
N MET A 137 25.91 -5.42 23.60
CA MET A 137 25.42 -6.25 22.50
C MET A 137 26.25 -6.00 21.23
N ALA A 138 26.53 -4.75 20.88
CA ALA A 138 27.41 -4.42 19.76
C ALA A 138 28.83 -5.01 19.93
N SER A 139 29.37 -4.97 21.15
CA SER A 139 30.66 -5.58 21.46
C SER A 139 30.66 -7.10 21.37
N LEU A 140 29.54 -7.77 21.71
CA LEU A 140 29.39 -9.22 21.58
C LEU A 140 29.26 -9.62 20.11
N ASN A 141 28.42 -8.93 19.34
CA ASN A 141 28.22 -9.21 17.93
C ASN A 141 29.52 -9.05 17.13
N ALA A 142 30.41 -8.14 17.53
CA ALA A 142 31.71 -7.94 16.89
C ALA A 142 32.75 -9.02 17.22
N MET A 143 32.47 -9.95 18.14
CA MET A 143 33.40 -11.04 18.45
C MET A 143 33.39 -12.10 17.34
N PRO A 144 34.52 -12.77 17.06
CA PRO A 144 34.57 -13.89 16.12
C PRO A 144 33.61 -15.04 16.44
N PHE A 145 33.36 -15.25 17.73
CA PHE A 145 32.37 -16.20 18.24
C PHE A 145 31.34 -15.40 19.04
N ASN A 146 30.19 -15.13 18.44
CA ASN A 146 29.13 -14.27 18.98
C ASN A 146 27.85 -15.07 19.35
N GLY A 147 27.82 -16.37 19.08
CA GLY A 147 26.74 -17.29 19.45
C GLY A 147 25.54 -17.30 18.52
N ASP A 148 25.71 -16.93 17.25
CA ASP A 148 24.67 -17.01 16.22
C ASP A 148 24.71 -18.29 15.37
N GLY A 149 25.72 -19.14 15.58
CA GLY A 149 25.96 -20.38 14.84
C GLY A 149 26.47 -20.15 13.42
N VAL A 150 26.92 -18.94 13.09
CA VAL A 150 27.36 -18.51 11.77
C VAL A 150 28.84 -18.12 11.81
N LEU A 151 29.68 -18.88 11.10
CA LEU A 151 31.11 -18.60 11.04
C LEU A 151 31.44 -17.59 9.95
N ASN A 152 31.94 -16.42 10.33
CA ASN A 152 32.49 -15.44 9.41
C ASN A 152 33.94 -15.82 9.04
N PRO A 153 34.25 -16.15 7.75
CA PRO A 153 35.61 -16.52 7.34
C PRO A 153 36.65 -15.44 7.64
N ALA A 154 36.27 -14.15 7.61
CA ALA A 154 37.17 -13.04 7.90
C ALA A 154 37.61 -13.01 9.38
N ALA A 155 36.83 -13.60 10.28
CA ALA A 155 37.15 -13.69 11.70
C ALA A 155 38.09 -14.86 12.03
N LEU A 156 38.24 -15.84 11.12
CA LEU A 156 39.11 -17.01 11.26
C LEU A 156 40.57 -16.73 10.83
N THR A 157 41.15 -15.64 11.32
CA THR A 157 42.50 -15.18 10.93
C THR A 157 43.63 -16.17 11.28
N ASP A 158 43.46 -16.95 12.34
CA ASP A 158 44.44 -17.94 12.79
C ASP A 158 44.35 -19.28 12.03
N GLN A 159 43.33 -19.47 11.18
CA GLN A 159 43.02 -20.76 10.53
C GLN A 159 42.69 -20.57 9.03
N PRO A 160 43.68 -20.19 8.20
CA PRO A 160 43.46 -19.79 6.80
C PRO A 160 42.88 -20.91 5.93
N GLU A 161 43.19 -22.17 6.20
CA GLU A 161 42.64 -23.32 5.47
C GLU A 161 41.13 -23.49 5.72
N LEU A 162 40.68 -23.31 6.96
CA LEU A 162 39.26 -23.38 7.33
C LEU A 162 38.49 -22.16 6.78
N ALA A 163 39.09 -20.97 6.82
CA ALA A 163 38.52 -19.77 6.21
C ALA A 163 38.35 -19.90 4.69
N ALA A 164 39.34 -20.47 3.99
CA ALA A 164 39.27 -20.73 2.56
C ALA A 164 38.18 -21.75 2.21
N LEU A 165 38.07 -22.84 2.98
CA LEU A 165 37.01 -23.84 2.79
C LEU A 165 35.63 -23.23 3.06
N ALA A 166 35.45 -22.49 4.15
CA ALA A 166 34.19 -21.82 4.47
C ALA A 166 33.76 -20.87 3.35
N SER A 167 34.70 -20.09 2.80
CA SER A 167 34.42 -19.19 1.67
C SER A 167 34.00 -19.95 0.42
N ARG A 168 34.67 -21.06 0.09
CA ARG A 168 34.30 -21.94 -1.04
C ARG A 168 32.90 -22.53 -0.87
N ILE A 169 32.54 -22.93 0.35
CA ILE A 169 31.19 -23.45 0.64
C ILE A 169 30.15 -22.34 0.43
N MET A 170 30.42 -21.13 0.93
CA MET A 170 29.53 -19.98 0.77
C MET A 170 29.32 -19.59 -0.71
N ASP A 171 30.35 -19.70 -1.54
CA ASP A 171 30.24 -19.43 -2.98
C ASP A 171 29.33 -20.43 -3.71
N SER A 172 29.25 -21.67 -3.22
CA SER A 172 28.51 -22.77 -3.87
C SER A 172 27.10 -22.97 -3.31
N TYR A 173 26.90 -22.74 -2.01
CA TYR A 173 25.65 -23.01 -1.29
C TYR A 173 24.99 -21.74 -0.70
N GLY A 174 25.57 -20.57 -0.98
CA GLY A 174 25.14 -19.30 -0.41
C GLY A 174 25.65 -19.09 1.01
N SER A 175 25.40 -17.89 1.54
CA SER A 175 25.77 -17.50 2.91
C SER A 175 24.55 -17.15 3.74
N VAL A 176 24.69 -17.20 5.05
CA VAL A 176 23.70 -16.69 6.02
C VAL A 176 24.23 -15.38 6.57
N THR A 177 23.36 -14.39 6.75
CA THR A 177 23.73 -13.15 7.43
C THR A 177 23.81 -13.39 8.94
N GLY A 178 24.99 -13.20 9.52
CA GLY A 178 25.22 -13.27 10.96
C GLY A 178 24.63 -12.07 11.72
N CYS A 179 24.65 -12.13 13.04
CA CYS A 179 24.18 -11.06 13.94
C CYS A 179 25.03 -9.77 13.86
N ASP A 180 26.22 -9.85 13.25
CA ASP A 180 27.10 -8.74 12.91
C ASP A 180 26.77 -8.08 11.55
N GLY A 181 25.77 -8.62 10.83
CA GLY A 181 25.38 -8.19 9.49
C GLY A 181 26.33 -8.66 8.38
N GLN A 182 27.31 -9.50 8.69
CA GLN A 182 28.24 -10.05 7.71
C GLN A 182 27.76 -11.40 7.17
N PRO A 183 28.10 -11.76 5.92
CA PRO A 183 27.83 -13.09 5.39
C PRO A 183 28.77 -14.11 6.05
N GLY A 184 28.23 -15.26 6.46
CA GLY A 184 28.99 -16.36 7.01
C GLY A 184 28.44 -17.74 6.65
N LEU A 185 29.15 -18.76 7.11
CA LEU A 185 28.86 -20.16 6.93
C LEU A 185 27.98 -20.68 8.08
N GLY A 186 26.76 -21.11 7.78
CA GLY A 186 25.89 -21.80 8.73
C GLY A 186 26.01 -23.32 8.67
N ARG A 187 25.42 -23.99 9.67
CA ARG A 187 25.39 -25.46 9.77
C ARG A 187 24.79 -26.13 8.53
N ALA A 188 23.66 -25.62 8.04
CA ALA A 188 22.97 -26.20 6.89
C ALA A 188 23.83 -26.20 5.61
N GLN A 189 24.59 -25.12 5.37
CA GLN A 189 25.49 -25.03 4.23
C GLN A 189 26.64 -26.02 4.33
N LEU A 190 27.23 -26.15 5.52
CA LEU A 190 28.30 -27.11 5.80
C LEU A 190 27.81 -28.55 5.55
N ASP A 191 26.65 -28.91 6.11
CA ASP A 191 26.07 -30.24 6.00
C ASP A 191 25.71 -30.59 4.56
N ASN A 192 25.12 -29.65 3.82
CA ASN A 192 24.77 -29.83 2.41
C ASN A 192 26.03 -30.04 1.54
N PHE A 193 27.08 -29.24 1.76
CA PHE A 193 28.34 -29.39 1.03
C PHE A 193 28.95 -30.77 1.23
N PHE A 194 29.10 -31.23 2.48
CA PHE A 194 29.72 -32.53 2.75
C PHE A 194 28.83 -33.71 2.37
N THR A 195 27.50 -33.56 2.41
CA THR A 195 26.55 -34.53 1.86
C THR A 195 26.77 -34.72 0.35
N ASP A 196 26.95 -33.64 -0.39
CA ASP A 196 27.20 -33.68 -1.83
C ASP A 196 28.59 -34.23 -2.17
N VAL A 197 29.62 -33.84 -1.41
CA VAL A 197 30.97 -34.43 -1.54
C VAL A 197 30.93 -35.94 -1.30
N GLN A 198 30.21 -36.39 -0.27
CA GLN A 198 30.04 -37.82 0.03
C GLN A 198 29.27 -38.54 -1.08
N ALA A 199 28.23 -37.92 -1.66
CA ALA A 199 27.48 -38.48 -2.78
C ALA A 199 28.39 -38.66 -4.01
N ILE A 200 29.24 -37.67 -4.33
CA ILE A 200 30.19 -37.73 -5.43
C ILE A 200 31.26 -38.81 -5.19
N ALA A 201 31.85 -38.87 -3.99
CA ALA A 201 32.82 -39.91 -3.64
C ALA A 201 32.22 -41.31 -3.72
N SER A 202 30.98 -41.48 -3.23
CA SER A 202 30.24 -42.74 -3.30
C SER A 202 29.92 -43.14 -4.74
N TRP A 203 29.63 -42.16 -5.61
CA TRP A 203 29.44 -42.39 -7.04
C TRP A 203 30.73 -42.87 -7.72
N TYR A 204 31.89 -42.29 -7.39
CA TYR A 204 33.19 -42.77 -7.88
C TYR A 204 33.52 -44.17 -7.37
N ALA A 205 33.21 -44.50 -6.11
CA ALA A 205 33.42 -45.83 -5.56
C ALA A 205 32.58 -46.92 -6.27
N GLN A 206 31.37 -46.58 -6.73
CA GLN A 206 30.54 -47.49 -7.51
C GLN A 206 31.15 -47.86 -8.87
N ALA A 207 32.05 -47.03 -9.41
CA ALA A 207 32.70 -47.29 -10.70
C ALA A 207 33.45 -48.64 -10.72
N GLN A 208 34.02 -49.05 -9.59
CA GLN A 208 34.79 -50.29 -9.46
C GLN A 208 33.91 -51.56 -9.47
N THR A 209 32.62 -51.43 -9.17
CA THR A 209 31.68 -52.56 -9.06
C THR A 209 30.65 -52.61 -10.21
N LYS A 210 30.50 -51.51 -10.95
CA LYS A 210 29.57 -51.37 -12.09
C LYS A 210 30.27 -51.33 -13.46
N THR A 211 31.52 -51.77 -13.56
CA THR A 211 32.27 -51.77 -14.82
C THR A 211 31.55 -52.56 -15.90
N CYS A 212 31.28 -51.89 -17.03
CA CYS A 212 31.06 -52.51 -18.32
C CYS A 212 32.29 -53.34 -18.74
N SER A 213 32.21 -54.05 -19.87
CA SER A 213 33.24 -54.98 -20.40
C SER A 213 34.65 -54.38 -20.65
N LEU A 214 34.90 -53.11 -20.28
CA LEU A 214 36.10 -52.36 -20.61
C LEU A 214 37.16 -52.37 -19.48
N PRO A 215 38.46 -52.41 -19.82
CA PRO A 215 39.55 -52.59 -18.85
C PRO A 215 39.76 -51.49 -17.80
N SER A 216 39.44 -50.23 -18.12
CA SER A 216 39.65 -49.08 -17.22
C SER A 216 38.43 -48.16 -17.11
N GLN A 217 38.34 -47.43 -16.00
CA GLN A 217 37.27 -46.45 -15.76
C GLN A 217 37.29 -45.32 -16.80
N GLU A 218 38.47 -44.83 -17.18
CA GLU A 218 38.60 -43.80 -18.23
C GLU A 218 38.06 -44.30 -19.58
N GLN A 219 38.36 -45.56 -19.93
CA GLN A 219 37.84 -46.18 -21.15
C GLN A 219 36.32 -46.37 -21.08
N ALA A 220 35.80 -46.79 -19.92
CA ALA A 220 34.37 -46.92 -19.68
C ALA A 220 33.62 -45.58 -19.81
N VAL A 221 34.16 -44.51 -19.23
CA VAL A 221 33.60 -43.14 -19.33
C VAL A 221 33.64 -42.65 -20.77
N ALA A 222 34.77 -42.79 -21.46
CA ALA A 222 34.93 -42.36 -22.85
C ALA A 222 33.97 -43.12 -23.78
N ALA A 223 33.88 -44.43 -23.64
CA ALA A 223 33.00 -45.27 -24.45
C ALA A 223 31.51 -44.96 -24.21
N ALA A 224 31.08 -44.82 -22.95
CA ALA A 224 29.69 -44.48 -22.64
C ALA A 224 29.32 -43.05 -23.06
N SER A 225 30.26 -42.10 -22.95
CA SER A 225 30.06 -40.72 -23.45
C SER A 225 29.96 -40.66 -24.97
N ALA A 226 30.82 -41.38 -25.68
CA ALA A 226 30.79 -41.47 -27.14
C ALA A 226 29.51 -42.17 -27.63
N LEU A 227 29.07 -43.23 -26.93
CA LEU A 227 27.79 -43.88 -27.21
C LEU A 227 26.62 -42.91 -26.99
N ASN A 228 26.55 -42.24 -25.84
CA ASN A 228 25.50 -41.25 -25.53
C ASN A 228 25.41 -40.15 -26.60
N ALA A 229 26.55 -39.68 -27.10
CA ALA A 229 26.60 -38.62 -28.11
C ALA A 229 25.91 -39.02 -29.42
N VAL A 230 26.07 -40.26 -29.89
CA VAL A 230 25.55 -40.71 -31.20
C VAL A 230 24.25 -41.50 -31.10
N GLN A 231 23.89 -42.00 -29.92
CA GLN A 231 22.82 -42.98 -29.72
C GLN A 231 21.49 -42.58 -30.36
N ALA A 232 21.02 -41.35 -30.13
CA ALA A 232 19.75 -40.89 -30.68
C ALA A 232 19.73 -40.89 -32.22
N LYS A 233 20.85 -40.52 -32.87
CA LYS A 233 20.94 -40.47 -34.34
C LYS A 233 21.14 -41.84 -34.96
N VAL A 234 21.86 -42.74 -34.29
CA VAL A 234 21.99 -44.13 -34.70
C VAL A 234 20.65 -44.86 -34.59
N GLU A 235 19.88 -44.61 -33.53
CA GLU A 235 18.53 -45.15 -33.38
C GLU A 235 17.54 -44.59 -34.41
N ASP A 236 17.59 -43.28 -34.71
CA ASP A 236 16.82 -42.68 -35.81
C ASP A 236 17.18 -43.30 -37.17
N PHE A 237 18.46 -43.57 -37.44
CA PHE A 237 18.89 -44.26 -38.66
C PHE A 237 18.27 -45.65 -38.79
N PHE A 238 18.38 -46.50 -37.77
CA PHE A 238 17.80 -47.85 -37.82
C PHE A 238 16.28 -47.82 -37.88
N ALA A 239 15.61 -46.87 -37.20
CA ALA A 239 14.17 -46.68 -37.31
C ALA A 239 13.74 -46.34 -38.76
N ARG A 240 14.46 -45.43 -39.43
CA ARG A 240 14.21 -45.11 -40.85
C ARG A 240 14.47 -46.29 -41.77
N ALA A 241 15.53 -47.06 -41.53
CA ALA A 241 15.85 -48.27 -42.30
C ALA A 241 14.76 -49.34 -42.16
N HIS A 242 14.25 -49.58 -40.95
CA HIS A 242 13.14 -50.51 -40.73
C HIS A 242 11.83 -50.03 -41.39
N LEU A 243 11.53 -48.73 -41.37
CA LEU A 243 10.38 -48.19 -42.10
C LEU A 243 10.54 -48.35 -43.62
N ALA A 244 11.75 -48.17 -44.15
CA ALA A 244 12.05 -48.41 -45.56
C ALA A 244 11.91 -49.90 -45.94
N ALA A 245 12.23 -50.83 -45.03
CA ALA A 245 12.01 -52.26 -45.23
C ALA A 245 10.53 -52.66 -45.15
N PHE A 246 9.73 -51.94 -44.35
CA PHE A 246 8.28 -52.16 -44.21
C PHE A 246 7.50 -51.68 -45.43
N ASP A 247 7.80 -50.48 -45.93
CA ASP A 247 7.19 -49.90 -47.14
C ASP A 247 8.25 -49.11 -47.94
N ALA A 248 8.48 -49.52 -49.19
CA ALA A 248 9.41 -48.83 -50.09
C ALA A 248 9.06 -47.34 -50.30
N LYS A 249 7.78 -46.94 -50.16
CA LYS A 249 7.37 -45.53 -50.23
C LYS A 249 7.89 -44.70 -49.06
N ALA A 250 8.07 -45.32 -47.88
CA ALA A 250 8.60 -44.64 -46.71
C ALA A 250 10.06 -44.20 -46.92
N GLN A 251 10.85 -44.96 -47.68
CA GLN A 251 12.24 -44.59 -47.99
C GLN A 251 12.33 -43.25 -48.71
N GLN A 252 11.49 -43.02 -49.71
CA GLN A 252 11.46 -41.77 -50.46
C GLN A 252 10.96 -40.60 -49.60
N ALA A 253 9.91 -40.82 -48.80
CA ALA A 253 9.32 -39.78 -47.95
C ALA A 253 10.22 -39.35 -46.78
N LEU A 254 11.02 -40.27 -46.24
CA LEU A 254 11.93 -40.01 -45.11
C LEU A 254 13.33 -39.56 -45.52
N SER A 255 13.63 -39.60 -46.83
CA SER A 255 14.88 -39.08 -47.39
C SER A 255 14.80 -37.56 -47.59
N PRO A 256 15.90 -36.82 -47.45
CA PRO A 256 15.90 -35.39 -47.73
C PRO A 256 15.48 -35.10 -49.18
N THR A 257 14.58 -34.13 -49.36
CA THR A 257 14.09 -33.74 -50.69
C THR A 257 15.07 -32.82 -51.41
N ALA A 258 14.97 -32.72 -52.74
CA ALA A 258 15.75 -31.78 -53.53
C ALA A 258 15.54 -30.32 -53.07
N GLU A 259 14.31 -29.97 -52.68
CA GLU A 259 13.97 -28.66 -52.13
C GLU A 259 14.64 -28.42 -50.77
N GLY A 260 14.73 -29.45 -49.91
CA GLY A 260 15.45 -29.37 -48.64
C GLY A 260 16.94 -29.10 -48.81
N TYR A 261 17.60 -29.74 -49.79
CA TYR A 261 19.00 -29.44 -50.12
C TYR A 261 19.18 -28.07 -50.77
N ALA A 262 18.24 -27.65 -51.63
CA ALA A 262 18.27 -26.33 -52.22
C ALA A 262 18.16 -25.22 -51.17
N ALA A 263 17.35 -25.42 -50.11
CA ALA A 263 17.24 -24.50 -49.00
C ALA A 263 18.56 -24.35 -48.22
N LEU A 264 19.28 -25.46 -47.97
CA LEU A 264 20.61 -25.44 -47.34
C LEU A 264 21.63 -24.65 -48.17
N GLY A 265 21.60 -24.81 -49.50
CA GLY A 265 22.51 -24.12 -50.43
C GLY A 265 22.37 -22.59 -50.50
N THR A 266 21.38 -22.01 -49.81
CA THR A 266 21.19 -20.54 -49.74
C THR A 266 22.05 -19.87 -48.67
N GLN A 267 22.71 -20.66 -47.80
CA GLN A 267 23.52 -20.19 -46.68
C GLN A 267 24.97 -20.68 -46.81
N VAL A 268 25.89 -20.04 -46.10
CA VAL A 268 27.27 -20.53 -45.96
C VAL A 268 27.24 -21.76 -45.05
N LEU A 269 27.56 -22.93 -45.61
CA LEU A 269 27.50 -24.20 -44.88
C LEU A 269 28.74 -24.41 -44.01
N THR A 270 28.53 -24.72 -42.75
CA THR A 270 29.55 -25.17 -41.80
C THR A 270 29.21 -26.56 -41.28
N GLN A 271 30.23 -27.35 -40.92
CA GLN A 271 30.01 -28.70 -40.39
C GLN A 271 29.18 -28.70 -39.10
N GLN A 272 29.06 -27.58 -38.38
CA GLN A 272 28.34 -27.49 -37.11
C GLN A 272 26.91 -26.95 -37.24
N ASP A 273 26.43 -26.74 -38.48
CA ASP A 273 25.09 -26.18 -38.69
C ASP A 273 23.99 -27.14 -38.22
N ALA A 274 23.07 -26.63 -37.40
CA ALA A 274 21.94 -27.39 -36.89
C ALA A 274 21.07 -28.01 -38.01
N ALA A 275 20.96 -27.32 -39.15
CA ALA A 275 20.21 -27.80 -40.31
C ALA A 275 20.89 -29.01 -40.99
N ILE A 276 22.23 -29.07 -40.98
CA ILE A 276 22.99 -30.24 -41.45
C ILE A 276 22.87 -31.36 -40.41
N ALA A 277 22.99 -31.07 -39.12
CA ALA A 277 22.84 -32.06 -38.04
C ALA A 277 21.44 -32.72 -38.02
N ALA A 278 20.40 -32.02 -38.49
CA ALA A 278 19.04 -32.53 -38.62
C ALA A 278 18.89 -33.59 -39.73
N LEU A 279 19.73 -33.59 -40.77
CA LEU A 279 19.70 -34.61 -41.83
C LEU A 279 19.99 -36.01 -41.26
N PRO A 280 19.56 -37.10 -41.94
CA PRO A 280 19.87 -38.47 -41.54
C PRO A 280 21.37 -38.68 -41.30
N LEU A 281 21.72 -39.58 -40.38
CA LEU A 281 23.12 -39.85 -40.01
C LEU A 281 23.95 -40.38 -41.19
N ALA A 282 23.34 -41.22 -42.02
CA ALA A 282 23.87 -41.75 -43.27
C ALA A 282 22.70 -42.07 -44.20
N GLN A 283 22.98 -42.40 -45.46
CA GLN A 283 21.96 -42.91 -46.38
C GLN A 283 21.44 -44.26 -45.87
N PHE A 284 20.12 -44.39 -45.73
CA PHE A 284 19.48 -45.60 -45.21
C PHE A 284 18.82 -46.42 -46.33
N THR A 285 18.93 -47.74 -46.22
CA THR A 285 18.31 -48.74 -47.11
C THR A 285 17.55 -49.77 -46.27
N ALA A 286 16.75 -50.62 -46.92
CA ALA A 286 16.01 -51.69 -46.24
C ALA A 286 16.92 -52.72 -45.53
N ASP A 287 18.20 -52.81 -45.91
CA ASP A 287 19.17 -53.74 -45.32
C ASP A 287 19.66 -53.32 -43.92
N ALA A 288 19.34 -52.09 -43.48
CA ALA A 288 19.66 -51.57 -42.15
C ALA A 288 21.14 -51.72 -41.75
N VAL A 289 22.05 -51.36 -42.66
CA VAL A 289 23.51 -51.37 -42.43
C VAL A 289 24.03 -49.94 -42.30
N LEU A 290 24.52 -49.56 -41.13
CA LEU A 290 25.08 -48.23 -40.87
C LEU A 290 26.57 -48.19 -41.26
N PRO A 291 27.01 -47.38 -42.23
CA PRO A 291 28.45 -47.19 -42.47
C PRO A 291 29.09 -46.43 -41.31
N LEU A 292 30.36 -46.70 -41.00
CA LEU A 292 31.09 -46.06 -39.88
C LEU A 292 32.17 -45.06 -40.31
N ARG A 293 32.61 -45.10 -41.58
CA ARG A 293 33.73 -44.27 -42.09
C ARG A 293 33.31 -43.28 -43.18
N GLN A 294 32.63 -43.77 -44.20
CA GLN A 294 32.26 -42.98 -45.38
C GLN A 294 30.75 -42.80 -45.48
N GLY A 295 30.28 -41.71 -46.09
CA GLY A 295 28.85 -41.45 -46.25
C GLY A 295 28.15 -41.04 -44.95
N ILE A 296 28.91 -40.65 -43.92
CA ILE A 296 28.39 -40.08 -42.68
C ILE A 296 28.09 -38.59 -42.89
N ASN A 297 26.99 -38.14 -42.29
CA ASN A 297 26.63 -36.75 -42.21
C ASN A 297 27.80 -35.92 -41.62
N PRO A 298 28.28 -34.86 -42.32
CA PRO A 298 29.41 -34.06 -41.88
C PRO A 298 29.30 -33.52 -40.45
N ALA A 299 28.09 -33.20 -39.97
CA ALA A 299 27.86 -32.70 -38.62
C ALA A 299 28.07 -33.74 -37.52
N TRP A 300 28.03 -35.02 -37.88
CA TRP A 300 28.19 -36.15 -36.96
C TRP A 300 29.49 -36.91 -37.18
N ALA A 301 30.30 -36.54 -38.19
CA ALA A 301 31.50 -37.27 -38.58
C ALA A 301 32.52 -37.41 -37.44
N GLN A 302 32.76 -36.33 -36.67
CA GLN A 302 33.67 -36.38 -35.53
C GLN A 302 33.14 -37.27 -34.39
N ALA A 303 31.85 -37.14 -34.06
CA ALA A 303 31.23 -37.95 -33.01
C ALA A 303 31.18 -39.44 -33.39
N MET A 304 30.93 -39.75 -34.67
CA MET A 304 30.96 -41.12 -35.19
C MET A 304 32.36 -41.72 -35.23
N GLU A 305 33.39 -40.94 -35.55
CA GLU A 305 34.78 -41.41 -35.48
C GLU A 305 35.21 -41.65 -34.03
N GLU A 306 34.80 -40.79 -33.09
CA GLU A 306 35.05 -41.00 -31.67
C GLU A 306 34.36 -42.27 -31.17
N PHE A 307 33.08 -42.47 -31.53
CA PHE A 307 32.33 -43.69 -31.25
C PHE A 307 33.01 -44.92 -31.86
N ARG A 308 33.49 -44.84 -33.11
CA ARG A 308 34.21 -45.94 -33.76
C ARG A 308 35.47 -46.31 -32.99
N ARG A 309 36.29 -45.31 -32.63
CA ARG A 309 37.58 -45.50 -31.95
C ARG A 309 37.42 -46.02 -30.52
N THR A 310 36.46 -45.49 -29.77
CA THR A 310 36.31 -45.76 -28.33
C THR A 310 35.33 -46.89 -28.00
N VAL A 311 34.38 -47.19 -28.89
CA VAL A 311 33.35 -48.20 -28.65
C VAL A 311 33.42 -49.35 -29.64
N VAL A 312 33.36 -49.07 -30.94
CA VAL A 312 33.26 -50.14 -31.95
C VAL A 312 34.55 -50.95 -32.02
N GLN A 313 35.70 -50.29 -32.16
CA GLN A 313 36.98 -50.96 -32.34
C GLN A 313 37.37 -51.85 -31.13
N PRO A 314 37.18 -51.42 -29.86
CA PRO A 314 37.46 -52.27 -28.71
C PRO A 314 36.48 -53.43 -28.50
N LEU A 315 35.20 -53.26 -28.83
CA LEU A 315 34.17 -54.27 -28.53
C LEU A 315 33.86 -55.23 -29.69
N LEU A 316 33.95 -54.74 -30.93
CA LEU A 316 33.57 -55.47 -32.14
C LEU A 316 34.73 -55.67 -33.13
N GLY A 317 35.88 -55.03 -32.90
CA GLY A 317 37.03 -55.06 -33.81
C GLY A 317 36.95 -54.02 -34.93
N ASP A 318 37.85 -54.11 -35.90
CA ASP A 318 37.89 -53.18 -37.04
C ASP A 318 36.84 -53.55 -38.08
N VAL A 319 35.65 -52.98 -37.93
CA VAL A 319 34.52 -53.13 -38.86
C VAL A 319 34.20 -51.80 -39.55
N ASP A 320 33.81 -51.88 -40.82
CA ASP A 320 33.49 -50.69 -41.64
C ASP A 320 32.01 -50.28 -41.56
N SER A 321 31.15 -51.18 -41.07
CA SER A 321 29.72 -50.95 -40.89
C SER A 321 29.16 -51.68 -39.67
N LEU A 322 28.00 -51.23 -39.21
CA LEU A 322 27.31 -51.72 -38.03
C LEU A 322 25.90 -52.20 -38.38
N GLN A 323 25.57 -53.44 -38.00
CA GLN A 323 24.23 -54.02 -38.08
C GLN A 323 23.42 -53.76 -36.81
N VAL A 324 22.09 -53.92 -36.89
CA VAL A 324 21.16 -53.72 -35.75
C VAL A 324 21.50 -54.63 -34.57
N GLU A 325 21.87 -55.87 -34.82
CA GLU A 325 22.24 -56.85 -33.79
C GLU A 325 23.51 -56.43 -33.06
N GLN A 326 24.51 -55.95 -33.80
CA GLN A 326 25.77 -55.44 -33.26
C GLN A 326 25.54 -54.16 -32.45
N TRP A 327 24.67 -53.26 -32.93
CA TRP A 327 24.26 -52.06 -32.19
C TRP A 327 23.60 -52.40 -30.86
N ASN A 328 22.66 -53.35 -30.85
CA ASN A 328 22.00 -53.79 -29.62
C ASN A 328 22.98 -54.47 -28.66
N ALA A 329 23.96 -55.23 -29.16
CA ALA A 329 25.01 -55.82 -28.35
C ALA A 329 25.90 -54.75 -27.68
N VAL A 330 26.30 -53.72 -28.44
CA VAL A 330 27.06 -52.58 -27.90
C VAL A 330 26.27 -51.84 -26.81
N LYS A 331 24.99 -51.54 -27.05
CA LYS A 331 24.12 -50.91 -26.03
C LYS A 331 24.00 -51.78 -24.78
N ALA A 332 23.80 -53.08 -24.93
CA ALA A 332 23.70 -53.99 -23.80
C ALA A 332 24.98 -54.01 -22.95
N GLN A 333 26.15 -54.06 -23.58
CA GLN A 333 27.45 -54.09 -22.90
C GLN A 333 27.80 -52.77 -22.17
N LEU A 334 27.39 -51.62 -22.71
CA LEU A 334 27.67 -50.31 -22.12
C LEU A 334 26.55 -49.78 -21.21
N SER A 335 25.40 -50.44 -21.15
CA SER A 335 24.23 -50.01 -20.37
C SER A 335 24.54 -49.71 -18.89
N ALA A 336 25.34 -50.55 -18.23
CA ALA A 336 25.75 -50.35 -16.85
C ALA A 336 26.60 -49.08 -16.67
N CYS A 337 27.49 -48.80 -17.62
CA CYS A 337 28.33 -47.60 -17.64
C CYS A 337 27.52 -46.33 -17.97
N GLN A 338 26.55 -46.41 -18.89
CA GLN A 338 25.63 -45.31 -19.17
C GLN A 338 24.76 -44.99 -17.94
N ALA A 339 24.21 -46.02 -17.28
CA ALA A 339 23.40 -45.85 -16.08
C ALA A 339 24.21 -45.26 -14.91
N TRP A 340 25.46 -45.69 -14.75
CA TRP A 340 26.38 -45.11 -13.78
C TRP A 340 26.69 -43.64 -14.10
N LEU A 341 27.07 -43.29 -15.34
CA LEU A 341 27.30 -41.90 -15.75
C LEU A 341 26.07 -41.00 -15.55
N ALA A 342 24.89 -41.49 -15.91
CA ALA A 342 23.64 -40.76 -15.72
C ALA A 342 23.27 -40.56 -14.24
N ALA A 343 23.79 -41.40 -13.35
CA ALA A 343 23.60 -41.30 -11.91
C ALA A 343 24.57 -40.32 -11.23
N TYR A 344 25.38 -39.56 -11.98
CA TYR A 344 26.26 -38.54 -11.39
C TYR A 344 25.42 -37.50 -10.63
N PRO A 345 25.71 -37.25 -9.34
CA PRO A 345 24.95 -36.29 -8.53
C PRO A 345 24.91 -34.90 -9.16
N GLN A 346 23.71 -34.35 -9.34
CA GLN A 346 23.51 -32.99 -9.82
C GLN A 346 23.60 -32.03 -8.64
N THR A 347 24.80 -31.53 -8.34
CA THR A 347 25.09 -30.70 -7.17
C THR A 347 25.71 -29.36 -7.60
N PRO A 348 25.64 -28.31 -6.75
CA PRO A 348 26.31 -27.03 -7.02
C PRO A 348 27.82 -27.13 -7.21
N LEU A 349 28.45 -28.23 -6.76
CA LEU A 349 29.88 -28.50 -6.89
C LEU A 349 30.33 -28.81 -8.33
N GLY A 350 29.37 -29.04 -9.24
CA GLY A 350 29.68 -29.41 -10.62
C GLY A 350 30.48 -30.71 -10.68
N HIS A 351 31.52 -30.75 -11.53
CA HIS A 351 32.36 -31.93 -11.69
C HIS A 351 33.56 -31.88 -10.73
N LEU A 352 33.38 -32.39 -9.51
CA LEU A 352 34.46 -32.56 -8.53
C LEU A 352 35.24 -33.85 -8.81
N GLY A 353 36.57 -33.79 -8.84
CA GLY A 353 37.41 -34.96 -9.08
C GLY A 353 37.42 -35.97 -7.92
N ALA A 354 37.63 -37.25 -8.21
CA ALA A 354 37.62 -38.32 -7.19
C ALA A 354 38.67 -38.10 -6.09
N GLU A 355 39.89 -37.72 -6.46
CA GLU A 355 40.98 -37.45 -5.51
C GLU A 355 40.65 -36.27 -4.59
N GLU A 356 40.06 -35.21 -5.14
CA GLU A 356 39.68 -34.02 -4.38
C GLU A 356 38.52 -34.31 -3.41
N ALA A 357 37.49 -35.03 -3.88
CA ALA A 357 36.38 -35.45 -3.02
C ALA A 357 36.87 -36.32 -1.86
N GLN A 358 37.76 -37.27 -2.13
CA GLN A 358 38.33 -38.13 -1.09
C GLN A 358 39.27 -37.35 -0.14
N ALA A 359 40.05 -36.40 -0.66
CA ALA A 359 40.90 -35.54 0.14
C ALA A 359 40.08 -34.68 1.12
N LEU A 360 38.97 -34.09 0.65
CA LEU A 360 38.07 -33.31 1.51
C LEU A 360 37.47 -34.15 2.63
N LEU A 361 36.98 -35.36 2.32
CA LEU A 361 36.41 -36.28 3.33
C LEU A 361 37.45 -36.76 4.35
N ASN A 362 38.71 -36.96 3.93
CA ASN A 362 39.78 -37.45 4.80
C ASN A 362 40.54 -36.34 5.55
N SER A 363 40.30 -35.07 5.20
CA SER A 363 41.06 -33.92 5.73
C SER A 363 40.78 -33.61 7.20
N GLY A 364 39.65 -34.06 7.75
CA GLY A 364 39.17 -33.67 9.08
C GLY A 364 38.65 -32.23 9.17
N LEU A 365 38.63 -31.48 8.06
CA LEU A 365 38.16 -30.08 8.04
C LEU A 365 36.67 -29.96 8.33
N GLN A 366 35.86 -30.97 7.96
CA GLN A 366 34.44 -31.04 8.29
C GLN A 366 34.23 -30.99 9.81
N GLU A 367 34.91 -31.88 10.54
CA GLU A 367 34.78 -31.98 12.00
C GLU A 367 35.29 -30.71 12.68
N GLN A 368 36.36 -30.10 12.16
CA GLN A 368 36.88 -28.84 12.70
C GLN A 368 35.90 -27.67 12.51
N LEU A 369 35.33 -27.50 11.30
CA LEU A 369 34.30 -26.47 11.07
C LEU A 369 33.05 -26.73 11.93
N GLN A 370 32.65 -28.00 12.07
CA GLN A 370 31.54 -28.41 12.91
C GLN A 370 31.77 -28.06 14.38
N GLN A 371 32.97 -28.30 14.91
CA GLN A 371 33.36 -27.93 16.27
C GLN A 371 33.41 -26.41 16.48
N LEU A 372 33.82 -25.64 15.47
CA LEU A 372 33.80 -24.17 15.54
C LEU A 372 32.38 -23.63 15.61
N ILE A 373 31.45 -24.16 14.81
CA ILE A 373 30.02 -23.82 14.89
C ILE A 373 29.45 -24.20 16.26
N GLU A 374 29.75 -25.40 16.76
CA GLU A 374 29.26 -25.84 18.08
C GLU A 374 29.83 -25.00 19.23
N ARG A 375 31.10 -24.59 19.12
CA ARG A 375 31.72 -23.69 20.08
C ARG A 375 31.06 -22.32 20.05
N ASP A 376 30.71 -21.81 18.87
CA ASP A 376 29.97 -20.57 18.74
C ASP A 376 28.59 -20.70 19.40
N GLU A 377 27.80 -21.72 19.03
CA GLU A 377 26.48 -22.00 19.60
C GLU A 377 26.52 -22.13 21.15
N ALA A 378 27.62 -22.62 21.72
CA ALA A 378 27.78 -22.70 23.18
C ALA A 378 27.85 -21.31 23.86
N GLU A 379 28.32 -20.27 23.16
CA GLU A 379 28.37 -18.88 23.65
C GLU A 379 26.99 -18.18 23.55
N GLN A 380 26.02 -18.77 22.86
CA GLN A 380 24.67 -18.23 22.65
C GLN A 380 23.97 -17.84 23.96
N GLN A 381 24.25 -18.55 25.05
CA GLN A 381 23.64 -18.28 26.35
C GLN A 381 23.97 -16.87 26.88
N HIS A 382 25.14 -16.32 26.55
CA HIS A 382 25.52 -14.96 26.93
C HIS A 382 24.76 -13.92 26.10
N SER A 383 24.67 -14.13 24.79
CA SER A 383 23.94 -13.24 23.88
C SER A 383 22.44 -13.20 24.21
N GLN A 384 21.83 -14.36 24.51
CA GLN A 384 20.42 -14.45 24.93
C GLN A 384 20.14 -13.64 26.21
N ARG A 385 21.05 -13.65 27.19
CA ARG A 385 20.89 -12.88 28.44
C ARG A 385 20.94 -11.38 28.19
N VAL A 386 21.82 -10.92 27.30
CA VAL A 386 21.91 -9.50 26.93
C VAL A 386 20.65 -9.06 26.19
N VAL A 387 20.14 -9.88 25.26
CA VAL A 387 18.87 -9.61 24.56
C VAL A 387 17.69 -9.59 25.53
N ALA A 388 17.63 -10.53 26.47
CA ALA A 388 16.58 -10.56 27.48
C ALA A 388 16.66 -9.34 28.43
N LEU A 389 17.87 -8.88 28.78
CA LEU A 389 18.04 -7.66 29.56
C LEU A 389 17.63 -6.42 28.76
N GLU A 390 17.97 -6.33 27.48
CA GLU A 390 17.50 -5.26 26.60
C GLU A 390 15.96 -5.24 26.53
N LYS A 391 15.35 -6.43 26.36
CA LYS A 391 13.90 -6.61 26.35
C LYS A 391 13.26 -6.09 27.63
N LEU A 392 13.82 -6.38 28.80
CA LEU A 392 13.31 -5.89 30.08
C LEU A 392 13.36 -4.36 30.18
N ILE A 393 14.49 -3.74 29.80
CA ILE A 393 14.63 -2.27 29.84
C ILE A 393 13.68 -1.60 28.86
N ARG A 394 13.53 -2.14 27.64
CA ARG A 394 12.55 -1.64 26.66
C ARG A 394 11.13 -1.76 27.18
N PHE A 395 10.77 -2.87 27.80
CA PHE A 395 9.45 -3.03 28.41
C PHE A 395 9.22 -2.05 29.56
N GLN A 396 10.23 -1.78 30.40
CA GLN A 396 10.13 -0.73 31.42
C GLN A 396 9.87 0.66 30.82
N ARG A 397 10.53 0.99 29.70
CA ARG A 397 10.38 2.27 29.00
C ARG A 397 9.01 2.39 28.32
N ASP A 398 8.61 1.36 27.59
CA ASP A 398 7.61 1.47 26.53
C ASP A 398 6.28 0.77 26.83
N LEU A 399 6.25 -0.27 27.68
CA LEU A 399 5.08 -1.14 27.83
C LEU A 399 3.83 -0.38 28.30
N LEU A 400 3.98 0.53 29.28
CA LEU A 400 2.87 1.37 29.74
C LEU A 400 2.33 2.29 28.63
N ALA A 401 3.23 2.86 27.81
CA ALA A 401 2.85 3.70 26.69
C ALA A 401 2.15 2.88 25.60
N LEU A 402 2.63 1.66 25.32
CA LEU A 402 2.00 0.73 24.38
C LEU A 402 0.60 0.33 24.84
N LEU A 403 0.45 -0.06 26.11
CA LEU A 403 -0.86 -0.39 26.70
C LEU A 403 -1.83 0.79 26.60
N ASN A 404 -1.36 2.00 26.86
CA ASN A 404 -2.18 3.23 26.71
C ASN A 404 -2.43 3.62 25.25
N ASN A 405 -1.70 3.06 24.28
CA ASN A 405 -1.92 3.23 22.84
C ASN A 405 -2.67 2.06 22.19
N PHE A 406 -2.89 0.97 22.91
CA PHE A 406 -3.51 -0.26 22.41
C PHE A 406 -4.85 -0.55 23.11
N VAL A 407 -4.84 -0.60 24.44
CA VAL A 407 -5.99 -1.06 25.24
C VAL A 407 -7.03 0.05 25.44
N ASN A 408 -6.62 1.30 25.65
CA ASN A 408 -7.54 2.41 25.99
C ASN A 408 -7.31 3.70 25.20
N PHE A 409 -6.36 3.73 24.26
CA PHE A 409 -6.00 4.90 23.43
C PHE A 409 -5.91 6.22 24.24
N ALA A 410 -5.47 6.16 25.51
CA ALA A 410 -5.45 7.31 26.40
C ALA A 410 -4.60 8.45 25.82
N HIS A 411 -3.49 8.15 25.15
CA HIS A 411 -2.65 9.15 24.48
C HIS A 411 -3.41 9.92 23.39
N PHE A 412 -4.29 9.27 22.64
CA PHE A 412 -5.13 9.92 21.64
C PHE A 412 -6.13 10.89 22.28
N TYR A 413 -6.84 10.43 23.32
CA TYR A 413 -7.86 11.24 23.99
C TYR A 413 -7.28 12.37 24.85
N ARG A 414 -6.06 12.19 25.39
CA ARG A 414 -5.33 13.21 26.16
C ARG A 414 -4.50 14.16 25.31
N ARG A 415 -4.40 13.92 24.00
CA ARG A 415 -3.63 14.75 23.06
C ARG A 415 -2.11 14.70 23.30
N GLU A 416 -1.63 13.55 23.74
CA GLU A 416 -0.20 13.28 23.99
C GLU A 416 0.51 12.63 22.78
N GLY A 417 -0.20 12.48 21.65
CA GLY A 417 0.32 11.90 20.41
C GLY A 417 0.21 10.37 20.42
N ALA A 418 -0.87 9.85 19.83
CA ALA A 418 -1.09 8.41 19.75
C ALA A 418 -0.13 7.72 18.77
N ALA A 419 0.13 6.43 18.97
CA ALA A 419 1.03 5.64 18.11
C ALA A 419 0.59 5.63 16.63
N PHE A 420 -0.70 5.70 16.32
CA PHE A 420 -1.18 5.75 14.94
C PHE A 420 -1.17 7.17 14.31
N GLN A 421 -0.84 8.21 15.08
CA GLN A 421 -0.83 9.59 14.57
C GLN A 421 0.56 9.94 14.01
N SER A 422 0.68 9.99 12.68
CA SER A 422 1.97 10.22 12.00
C SER A 422 2.49 11.66 12.05
N GLY A 423 1.66 12.64 12.43
CA GLY A 423 2.05 14.04 12.49
C GLY A 423 0.89 15.03 12.36
N THR A 424 1.21 16.22 11.83
CA THR A 424 0.23 17.31 11.60
C THR A 424 0.30 17.82 10.17
N LEU A 425 -0.82 17.79 9.45
CA LEU A 425 -0.96 18.39 8.12
C LEU A 425 -1.47 19.82 8.21
N TYR A 426 -0.73 20.76 7.62
CA TYR A 426 -1.18 22.13 7.40
C TYR A 426 -1.68 22.33 5.98
N LEU A 427 -2.97 22.65 5.85
CA LEU A 427 -3.60 22.87 4.56
C LEU A 427 -4.79 23.82 4.70
N ASP A 428 -4.91 24.78 3.78
CA ASP A 428 -6.03 25.74 3.73
C ASP A 428 -6.28 26.52 5.03
N GLY A 429 -5.20 26.99 5.69
CA GLY A 429 -5.30 27.74 6.94
C GLY A 429 -5.77 26.89 8.13
N ARG A 430 -5.50 25.58 8.08
CA ARG A 430 -5.88 24.62 9.12
C ARG A 430 -4.72 23.71 9.47
N SER A 431 -4.74 23.21 10.69
CA SER A 431 -3.96 22.05 11.11
C SER A 431 -4.89 20.85 11.26
N CYS A 432 -4.45 19.69 10.76
CA CYS A 432 -5.10 18.40 10.98
C CYS A 432 -4.13 17.49 11.72
N ASP A 433 -4.48 17.11 12.94
CA ASP A 433 -3.62 16.30 13.81
C ASP A 433 -3.96 14.81 13.76
N LEU A 434 -5.09 14.44 13.14
CA LEU A 434 -5.41 13.06 12.85
C LEU A 434 -4.92 12.72 11.44
N THR A 435 -3.62 12.45 11.35
CA THR A 435 -2.99 11.88 10.15
C THR A 435 -2.54 10.46 10.45
N VAL A 436 -2.75 9.55 9.51
CA VAL A 436 -2.30 8.16 9.62
C VAL A 436 -1.51 7.82 8.37
N ASP A 437 -0.46 7.03 8.52
CA ASP A 437 0.31 6.50 7.40
C ASP A 437 -0.47 5.42 6.66
N VAL A 438 -0.34 5.44 5.34
CA VAL A 438 -1.08 4.53 4.47
C VAL A 438 -0.15 3.94 3.43
N THR A 439 0.02 2.63 3.42
CA THR A 439 0.81 1.95 2.39
C THR A 439 0.08 2.00 1.03
N ASP A 440 -1.21 1.65 1.00
CA ASP A 440 -2.06 1.70 -0.20
C ASP A 440 -3.29 2.61 -0.01
N PRO A 441 -3.25 3.86 -0.51
CA PRO A 441 -4.39 4.80 -0.47
C PRO A 441 -5.65 4.27 -1.16
N GLY A 442 -5.50 3.39 -2.15
CA GLY A 442 -6.60 2.80 -2.92
C GLY A 442 -7.43 1.87 -2.04
N ALA A 443 -6.81 0.81 -1.52
CA ALA A 443 -7.45 -0.13 -0.60
C ALA A 443 -7.96 0.58 0.67
N HIS A 444 -7.14 1.45 1.27
CA HIS A 444 -7.48 2.14 2.50
C HIS A 444 -8.75 3.00 2.36
N ALA A 445 -8.93 3.70 1.23
CA ALA A 445 -10.09 4.53 0.97
C ALA A 445 -11.43 3.77 0.94
N THR A 446 -11.42 2.48 0.58
CA THR A 446 -12.66 1.69 0.52
C THR A 446 -13.23 1.43 1.92
N LEU A 447 -12.37 1.10 2.88
CA LEU A 447 -12.77 0.78 4.25
C LEU A 447 -12.94 2.05 5.09
N ALA A 448 -12.00 3.00 4.98
CA ALA A 448 -12.06 4.27 5.71
C ALA A 448 -13.23 5.17 5.28
N GLY A 449 -13.79 4.97 4.07
CA GLY A 449 -15.02 5.67 3.64
C GLY A 449 -16.22 5.42 4.55
N MET A 450 -16.25 4.29 5.26
CA MET A 450 -17.30 3.95 6.24
C MET A 450 -17.20 4.75 7.54
N ALA A 451 -16.08 5.43 7.79
CA ALA A 451 -15.86 6.24 8.99
C ALA A 451 -16.78 7.49 9.08
N LYS A 452 -17.41 7.90 7.96
CA LYS A 452 -18.24 9.12 7.83
C LYS A 452 -17.49 10.42 8.17
N VAL A 453 -16.16 10.40 8.07
CA VAL A 453 -15.26 11.54 8.23
C VAL A 453 -14.84 12.07 6.85
N TYR A 454 -14.56 13.37 6.73
CA TYR A 454 -13.99 13.92 5.51
C TYR A 454 -12.49 13.61 5.51
N LEU A 455 -12.02 12.85 4.53
CA LEU A 455 -10.64 12.36 4.48
C LEU A 455 -9.96 12.90 3.22
N ALA A 456 -8.75 13.45 3.36
CA ALA A 456 -7.90 13.78 2.24
C ALA A 456 -6.65 12.89 2.27
N TYR A 457 -6.44 12.14 1.20
CA TYR A 457 -5.22 11.39 0.96
C TYR A 457 -4.19 12.31 0.33
N CYS A 458 -3.01 12.34 0.90
CA CYS A 458 -1.92 13.18 0.43
C CYS A 458 -0.70 12.29 0.11
N GLU A 459 -0.05 12.58 -1.01
CA GLU A 459 1.30 12.09 -1.28
C GLU A 459 2.28 13.13 -0.74
N CYS A 460 3.10 12.73 0.22
CA CYS A 460 4.14 13.51 0.85
C CYS A 460 5.49 13.20 0.21
N ARG A 461 6.24 14.23 -0.19
CA ARG A 461 7.56 14.09 -0.81
C ARG A 461 8.61 14.88 -0.03
N ARG A 462 9.76 14.24 0.20
CA ARG A 462 10.95 14.88 0.79
C ARG A 462 12.21 14.15 0.32
N ASN A 463 13.18 14.88 -0.22
CA ASN A 463 14.48 14.32 -0.66
C ASN A 463 14.39 13.05 -1.53
N GLY A 464 13.38 12.96 -2.39
CA GLY A 464 13.13 11.78 -3.26
C GLY A 464 12.39 10.61 -2.58
N VAL A 465 12.18 10.66 -1.27
CA VAL A 465 11.36 9.70 -0.52
C VAL A 465 9.89 10.09 -0.63
N LYS A 466 9.03 9.09 -0.85
CA LYS A 466 7.57 9.25 -0.91
C LYS A 466 6.93 8.58 0.31
N ARG A 467 5.98 9.26 0.94
CA ARG A 467 5.15 8.76 2.03
C ARG A 467 3.70 9.10 1.69
N ASN A 468 2.76 8.18 1.91
CA ASN A 468 1.34 8.48 1.70
C ASN A 468 0.67 8.57 3.06
N ILE A 469 -0.14 9.61 3.25
CA ILE A 469 -0.88 9.84 4.49
C ILE A 469 -2.35 10.04 4.19
N VAL A 470 -3.19 9.73 5.16
CA VAL A 470 -4.60 10.15 5.19
C VAL A 470 -4.79 11.15 6.32
N ALA A 471 -5.29 12.34 5.99
CA ALA A 471 -5.62 13.37 6.95
C ALA A 471 -7.13 13.50 7.12
N ALA A 472 -7.60 13.48 8.37
CA ALA A 472 -9.00 13.63 8.71
C ALA A 472 -9.36 15.11 8.97
N PHE A 473 -10.22 15.66 8.12
CA PHE A 473 -10.80 16.99 8.27
C PHE A 473 -12.11 16.87 9.05
N THR A 474 -12.07 17.27 10.32
CA THR A 474 -13.19 17.12 11.25
C THR A 474 -13.89 18.43 11.57
N ALA A 475 -13.26 19.57 11.25
CA ALA A 475 -13.79 20.93 11.38
C ALA A 475 -13.33 21.86 10.23
N GLY A 476 -14.05 22.98 10.03
CA GLY A 476 -13.82 23.95 8.95
C GLY A 476 -14.77 23.79 7.74
N ASP A 477 -14.66 24.69 6.76
CA ASP A 477 -15.40 24.59 5.48
C ASP A 477 -14.77 23.52 4.56
N VAL A 478 -15.36 23.15 3.43
CA VAL A 478 -14.73 22.16 2.52
C VAL A 478 -14.55 22.71 1.11
N ASP A 479 -14.78 24.01 0.93
CA ASP A 479 -15.01 24.60 -0.38
C ASP A 479 -13.73 24.64 -1.24
N PHE A 480 -12.55 24.67 -0.61
CA PHE A 480 -11.26 24.75 -1.31
C PHE A 480 -10.40 23.50 -1.20
N LEU A 481 -10.98 22.36 -0.84
CA LEU A 481 -10.29 21.07 -0.81
C LEU A 481 -10.50 20.34 -2.15
N PHE A 482 -9.49 20.31 -3.01
CA PHE A 482 -9.53 19.64 -4.31
C PHE A 482 -8.23 18.87 -4.58
N VAL A 483 -8.33 17.84 -5.42
CA VAL A 483 -7.19 17.02 -5.85
C VAL A 483 -6.16 17.92 -6.54
N GLY A 484 -4.88 17.76 -6.20
CA GLY A 484 -3.76 18.55 -6.71
C GLY A 484 -3.42 19.78 -5.88
N ARG A 485 -4.17 20.08 -4.81
CA ARG A 485 -3.81 21.17 -3.88
C ARG A 485 -2.65 20.73 -2.98
N ASN A 486 -1.69 21.63 -2.80
CA ASN A 486 -0.51 21.43 -1.96
C ASN A 486 -0.74 21.94 -0.54
N GLY A 487 -0.06 21.31 0.41
CA GLY A 487 0.07 21.66 1.82
C GLY A 487 1.43 21.21 2.34
N ILE A 488 1.65 21.40 3.64
CA ILE A 488 2.89 20.99 4.32
C ILE A 488 2.53 20.02 5.43
N PHE A 489 3.17 18.86 5.45
CA PHE A 489 3.02 17.87 6.50
C PHE A 489 4.26 17.89 7.40
N TYR A 490 4.05 17.97 8.71
CA TYR A 490 5.11 17.79 9.70
C TYR A 490 4.95 16.41 10.32
N ASP A 491 5.99 15.58 10.26
CA ASP A 491 6.03 14.32 10.99
C ASP A 491 6.26 14.55 12.49
N ARG A 492 6.27 13.47 13.29
CA ARG A 492 6.52 13.56 14.74
C ARG A 492 7.92 14.01 15.10
N ASP A 493 8.89 13.81 14.22
CA ASP A 493 10.27 14.28 14.39
C ASP A 493 10.43 15.76 14.03
N GLY A 494 9.36 16.41 13.54
CA GLY A 494 9.32 17.83 13.19
C GLY A 494 9.86 18.12 11.79
N HIS A 495 10.08 17.10 10.96
CA HIS A 495 10.48 17.30 9.59
C HIS A 495 9.33 17.72 8.68
N ASP A 496 9.61 18.62 7.76
CA ASP A 496 8.68 19.12 6.77
C ASP A 496 8.64 18.26 5.49
N TRP A 497 7.43 17.97 5.03
CA TRP A 497 7.15 17.21 3.82
C TRP A 497 6.19 17.99 2.92
N ASP A 498 6.49 18.04 1.63
CA ASP A 498 5.59 18.62 0.64
C ASP A 498 4.42 17.66 0.41
N ALA A 499 3.22 18.05 0.83
CA ALA A 499 2.02 17.21 0.73
C ALA A 499 1.14 17.67 -0.43
N THR A 500 0.77 16.77 -1.34
CA THR A 500 -0.19 17.04 -2.41
C THR A 500 -1.40 16.13 -2.29
N ILE A 501 -2.60 16.70 -2.30
CA ILE A 501 -3.84 15.90 -2.23
C ILE A 501 -4.01 15.06 -3.49
N THR A 502 -4.09 13.74 -3.36
CA THR A 502 -4.29 12.80 -4.46
C THR A 502 -5.74 12.32 -4.57
N LYS A 503 -6.45 12.20 -3.44
CA LYS A 503 -7.82 11.70 -3.38
C LYS A 503 -8.58 12.29 -2.20
N LEU A 504 -9.88 12.54 -2.36
CA LEU A 504 -10.74 13.00 -1.28
C LEU A 504 -11.95 12.08 -1.10
N ILE A 505 -12.35 11.89 0.16
CA ILE A 505 -13.62 11.27 0.54
C ILE A 505 -14.48 12.35 1.17
N GLU A 506 -15.55 12.72 0.48
CA GLU A 506 -16.42 13.82 0.88
C GLU A 506 -17.48 13.37 1.92
N ASN A 507 -17.40 13.92 3.12
CA ASN A 507 -18.42 13.79 4.16
C ASN A 507 -18.66 15.13 4.88
N PRO A 508 -19.85 15.39 5.44
CA PRO A 508 -20.14 16.70 6.04
C PRO A 508 -19.20 16.98 7.23
N THR A 509 -18.54 18.14 7.24
CA THR A 509 -17.66 18.60 8.34
C THR A 509 -18.45 19.23 9.49
N SER A 510 -19.53 19.96 9.19
CA SER A 510 -20.39 20.62 10.19
C SER A 510 -21.86 20.73 9.70
N ILE A 511 -22.79 20.93 10.64
CA ILE A 511 -24.22 21.13 10.34
C ILE A 511 -24.43 22.45 9.57
N GLY A 512 -23.68 23.51 9.93
CA GLY A 512 -23.77 24.81 9.26
C GLY A 512 -23.38 24.76 7.79
N GLN A 513 -22.35 23.97 7.42
CA GLN A 513 -22.00 23.75 6.02
C GLN A 513 -23.09 22.98 5.26
N ALA A 514 -23.76 22.03 5.92
CA ALA A 514 -24.84 21.27 5.31
C ALA A 514 -26.06 22.12 4.96
N PHE A 515 -26.34 23.19 5.72
CA PHE A 515 -27.44 24.13 5.45
C PHE A 515 -27.31 24.77 4.05
N PHE A 516 -26.12 25.23 3.68
CA PHE A 516 -25.88 25.88 2.39
C PHE A 516 -25.61 24.91 1.24
N SER A 517 -25.41 23.62 1.54
CA SER A 517 -25.01 22.61 0.54
C SER A 517 -25.98 22.46 -0.65
N PRO A 518 -27.32 22.49 -0.49
CA PRO A 518 -28.25 22.37 -1.62
C PRO A 518 -28.18 23.58 -2.55
N TYR A 519 -28.04 24.77 -1.97
CA TYR A 519 -27.93 26.03 -2.72
C TYR A 519 -26.63 26.09 -3.53
N LYS A 520 -25.50 25.69 -2.94
CA LYS A 520 -24.21 25.62 -3.66
C LYS A 520 -24.26 24.62 -4.82
N LYS A 521 -24.85 23.44 -4.62
CA LYS A 521 -25.04 22.44 -5.68
C LYS A 521 -25.90 22.97 -6.84
N PHE A 522 -26.95 23.72 -6.51
CA PHE A 522 -27.81 24.35 -7.52
C PHE A 522 -27.05 25.42 -8.33
N VAL A 523 -26.26 26.27 -7.66
CA VAL A 523 -25.41 27.25 -8.35
C VAL A 523 -24.40 26.57 -9.26
N ARG A 524 -23.71 25.53 -8.78
CA ARG A 524 -22.77 24.75 -9.59
C ARG A 524 -23.45 24.08 -10.79
N MET A 525 -24.65 23.56 -10.62
CA MET A 525 -25.45 23.00 -11.73
C MET A 525 -25.80 24.08 -12.76
N ILE A 526 -26.13 25.30 -12.34
CA ILE A 526 -26.35 26.44 -13.25
C ILE A 526 -25.05 26.78 -13.97
N GLU A 527 -23.92 26.87 -13.27
CA GLU A 527 -22.61 27.14 -13.86
C GLU A 527 -22.23 26.06 -14.89
N GLU A 528 -22.43 24.79 -14.58
CA GLU A 528 -22.19 23.67 -15.49
C GLU A 528 -23.13 23.71 -16.72
N GLN A 529 -24.39 24.10 -16.54
CA GLN A 529 -25.32 24.30 -17.67
C GLN A 529 -24.94 25.51 -18.53
N VAL A 530 -24.46 26.60 -17.91
CA VAL A 530 -23.97 27.79 -18.61
C VAL A 530 -22.66 27.46 -19.34
N ALA A 531 -21.74 26.72 -18.72
CA ALA A 531 -20.50 26.25 -19.33
C ALA A 531 -20.77 25.28 -20.50
N LYS A 532 -21.68 24.31 -20.34
CA LYS A 532 -22.14 23.44 -21.44
C LYS A 532 -22.78 24.24 -22.58
N ARG A 533 -23.59 25.26 -22.26
CA ARG A 533 -24.18 26.15 -23.28
C ARG A 533 -23.14 27.03 -23.94
N ALA A 534 -22.13 27.51 -23.22
CA ALA A 534 -21.03 28.29 -23.77
C ALA A 534 -20.15 27.44 -24.69
N ALA A 535 -19.87 26.18 -24.33
CA ALA A 535 -19.16 25.22 -25.17
C ALA A 535 -19.95 24.89 -26.44
N ALA A 536 -21.25 24.61 -26.33
CA ALA A 536 -22.12 24.37 -27.49
C ALA A 536 -22.28 25.61 -28.39
N LYS A 537 -22.30 26.83 -27.81
CA LYS A 537 -22.27 28.08 -28.58
C LYS A 537 -20.94 28.27 -29.30
N ASN A 538 -19.82 27.94 -28.66
CA ASN A 538 -18.50 27.99 -29.30
C ASN A 538 -18.43 27.04 -30.50
N GLU A 539 -18.89 25.79 -30.38
CA GLU A 539 -18.98 24.86 -31.53
C GLU A 539 -19.82 25.44 -32.68
N SER A 540 -20.96 26.06 -32.37
CA SER A 540 -21.80 26.71 -33.40
C SER A 540 -21.15 27.94 -34.05
N VAL A 541 -20.32 28.67 -33.30
CA VAL A 541 -19.58 29.85 -33.79
C VAL A 541 -18.37 29.40 -34.63
N THR A 542 -17.65 28.35 -34.23
CA THR A 542 -16.56 27.76 -35.03
C THR A 542 -17.09 27.18 -36.35
N ALA A 543 -18.27 26.57 -36.35
CA ALA A 543 -18.95 26.10 -37.57
C ALA A 543 -19.37 27.26 -38.50
N ASN A 544 -19.85 28.38 -37.94
CA ASN A 544 -20.19 29.59 -38.70
C ASN A 544 -18.95 30.33 -39.24
N LEU A 545 -17.83 30.31 -38.52
CA LEU A 545 -16.56 30.89 -38.97
C LEU A 545 -15.93 30.04 -40.08
N ASN A 546 -15.98 28.71 -40.00
CA ASN A 546 -15.51 27.84 -41.08
C ASN A 546 -16.33 28.00 -42.37
N THR A 547 -17.65 28.23 -42.26
CA THR A 547 -18.51 28.48 -43.42
C THR A 547 -18.36 29.89 -44.00
N GLN A 548 -17.98 30.89 -43.19
CA GLN A 548 -17.63 32.24 -43.67
C GLN A 548 -16.22 32.31 -44.26
N ALA A 549 -15.26 31.56 -43.72
CA ALA A 549 -13.91 31.42 -44.29
C ALA A 549 -13.95 30.74 -45.67
N ALA A 550 -14.79 29.71 -45.84
CA ALA A 550 -15.04 29.10 -47.15
C ALA A 550 -15.59 30.11 -48.18
N LYS A 551 -16.51 31.00 -47.76
CA LYS A 551 -17.06 32.06 -48.63
C LYS A 551 -16.07 33.15 -48.98
N LEU A 552 -15.12 33.48 -48.11
CA LEU A 552 -14.07 34.48 -48.38
C LEU A 552 -13.01 33.95 -49.36
N THR A 553 -12.85 32.63 -49.46
CA THR A 553 -11.89 31.99 -50.37
C THR A 553 -12.41 31.92 -51.82
N GLU A 554 -13.73 31.96 -52.04
CA GLU A 554 -14.36 31.96 -53.37
C GLU A 554 -14.50 33.37 -54.00
N LEU A 555 -14.24 34.45 -53.25
CA LEU A 555 -14.36 35.84 -53.73
C LEU A 555 -13.09 36.41 -54.40
N ALA A 556 -12.07 35.57 -54.65
CA ALA A 556 -10.79 35.98 -55.25
C ALA A 556 -10.70 35.88 -56.79
N THR A 557 -11.78 35.58 -57.51
CA THR A 557 -11.78 35.61 -59.00
C THR A 557 -13.04 36.27 -59.59
N THR A 558 -12.86 37.52 -59.99
CA THR A 558 -13.51 38.24 -61.12
C THR A 558 -14.94 38.80 -60.90
N PRO A 559 -15.27 40.02 -61.40
CA PRO A 559 -16.31 40.88 -60.84
C PRO A 559 -17.64 41.02 -61.64
N ALA A 560 -18.68 41.34 -60.86
CA ALA A 560 -19.89 42.16 -61.13
C ALA A 560 -20.87 41.82 -62.27
N ALA A 561 -22.11 41.43 -61.90
CA ALA A 561 -23.37 42.17 -62.17
C ALA A 561 -24.59 41.40 -61.61
N PRO A 562 -25.71 42.06 -61.26
CA PRO A 562 -26.72 41.52 -60.34
C PRO A 562 -27.97 40.98 -61.05
N ALA A 563 -28.54 39.86 -60.56
CA ALA A 563 -30.00 39.65 -60.47
C ALA A 563 -30.38 38.29 -59.86
N ALA A 564 -31.55 38.31 -59.21
CA ALA A 564 -32.52 37.23 -58.99
C ALA A 564 -32.31 36.25 -57.82
N ALA A 565 -33.35 36.20 -56.98
CA ALA A 565 -33.53 35.27 -55.86
C ALA A 565 -33.75 33.82 -56.32
N PRO A 566 -33.33 32.84 -55.48
CA PRO A 566 -34.25 31.74 -55.22
C PRO A 566 -34.27 31.22 -53.76
N ALA A 567 -35.48 30.77 -53.42
CA ALA A 567 -35.87 29.62 -52.60
C ALA A 567 -35.58 29.56 -51.09
N ALA A 568 -36.71 29.50 -50.37
CA ALA A 568 -36.88 29.23 -48.95
C ALA A 568 -36.15 27.98 -48.44
N ARG A 569 -35.48 28.11 -47.29
CA ARG A 569 -35.26 27.01 -46.35
C ARG A 569 -36.35 27.08 -45.28
N LYS A 570 -37.16 26.02 -45.21
CA LYS A 570 -38.17 25.80 -44.19
C LYS A 570 -37.48 25.73 -42.82
N THR A 571 -37.70 26.73 -41.99
CA THR A 571 -37.57 26.59 -40.54
C THR A 571 -38.72 25.71 -40.07
N ASP A 572 -38.38 24.57 -39.49
CA ASP A 572 -39.34 23.60 -38.99
C ASP A 572 -40.07 24.18 -37.76
N VAL A 573 -41.33 24.57 -37.98
CA VAL A 573 -42.21 25.14 -36.97
C VAL A 573 -42.42 24.16 -35.81
N GLY A 574 -42.20 22.85 -36.02
CA GLY A 574 -42.28 21.83 -34.97
C GLY A 574 -41.18 21.94 -33.90
N THR A 575 -39.95 22.32 -34.28
CA THR A 575 -38.84 22.44 -33.32
C THR A 575 -38.92 23.76 -32.53
N VAL A 576 -39.40 24.83 -33.16
CA VAL A 576 -39.62 26.13 -32.50
C VAL A 576 -40.85 26.09 -31.57
N ALA A 577 -41.90 25.34 -31.93
CA ALA A 577 -43.05 25.10 -31.07
C ALA A 577 -42.72 24.18 -29.88
N ALA A 578 -41.91 23.13 -30.05
CA ALA A 578 -41.52 22.25 -28.95
C ALA A 578 -40.61 22.97 -27.92
N ILE A 579 -39.71 23.85 -28.38
CA ILE A 579 -38.89 24.70 -27.50
C ILE A 579 -39.73 25.80 -26.83
N GLY A 580 -40.69 26.38 -27.56
CA GLY A 580 -41.63 27.38 -27.02
C GLY A 580 -42.60 26.83 -25.98
N VAL A 581 -43.08 25.59 -26.14
CA VAL A 581 -44.01 24.94 -25.20
C VAL A 581 -43.29 24.42 -23.96
N ALA A 582 -42.05 23.94 -24.08
CA ALA A 582 -41.23 23.53 -22.92
C ALA A 582 -40.74 24.72 -22.07
N MET A 583 -40.47 25.88 -22.65
CA MET A 583 -40.20 27.12 -21.90
C MET A 583 -41.48 27.77 -21.36
N GLY A 584 -42.61 27.61 -22.05
CA GLY A 584 -43.92 28.08 -21.62
C GLY A 584 -44.43 27.37 -20.37
N SER A 585 -44.22 26.05 -20.24
CA SER A 585 -44.66 25.27 -19.08
C SER A 585 -43.88 25.58 -17.79
N ILE A 586 -42.59 25.90 -17.89
CA ILE A 586 -41.79 26.38 -16.75
C ILE A 586 -42.25 27.78 -16.36
N SER A 587 -42.55 28.64 -17.33
CA SER A 587 -43.04 30.00 -17.08
C SER A 587 -44.43 29.99 -16.44
N THR A 588 -45.36 29.15 -16.90
CA THR A 588 -46.69 29.01 -16.28
C THR A 588 -46.64 28.36 -14.91
N MET A 589 -45.74 27.40 -14.68
CA MET A 589 -45.51 26.82 -13.35
C MET A 589 -44.90 27.83 -12.38
N VAL A 590 -43.92 28.62 -12.81
CA VAL A 590 -43.35 29.71 -12.00
C VAL A 590 -44.39 30.79 -11.72
N VAL A 591 -45.17 31.20 -12.72
CA VAL A 591 -46.26 32.18 -12.54
C VAL A 591 -47.37 31.64 -11.62
N ALA A 592 -47.72 30.35 -11.72
CA ALA A 592 -48.70 29.72 -10.82
C ALA A 592 -48.19 29.63 -9.38
N ILE A 593 -46.90 29.29 -9.19
CA ILE A 593 -46.25 29.30 -7.86
C ILE A 593 -46.18 30.72 -7.31
N PHE A 594 -45.79 31.71 -8.11
CA PHE A 594 -45.75 33.12 -7.70
C PHE A 594 -47.15 33.67 -7.40
N GLY A 595 -48.17 33.29 -8.18
CA GLY A 595 -49.56 33.65 -7.94
C GLY A 595 -50.05 33.10 -6.59
N LYS A 596 -49.77 31.83 -6.30
CA LYS A 596 -50.05 31.21 -5.00
C LYS A 596 -49.22 31.80 -3.86
N PHE A 597 -48.01 32.29 -4.15
CA PHE A 597 -47.12 32.95 -3.19
C PHE A 597 -47.62 34.35 -2.80
N ILE A 598 -48.25 35.08 -3.73
CA ILE A 598 -48.85 36.39 -3.47
C ILE A 598 -50.18 36.27 -2.71
N GLU A 599 -50.95 35.19 -2.93
CA GLU A 599 -52.19 34.89 -2.18
C GLU A 599 -51.97 34.62 -0.67
N LEU A 600 -50.74 34.35 -0.23
CA LEU A 600 -50.39 34.03 1.16
C LEU A 600 -50.38 35.24 2.12
N GLY A 601 -50.40 36.48 1.62
CA GLY A 601 -50.54 37.69 2.45
C GLY A 601 -49.56 37.75 3.64
N PRO A 602 -50.02 37.93 4.91
CA PRO A 602 -49.15 38.01 6.09
C PRO A 602 -48.35 36.73 6.40
N TRP A 603 -48.70 35.58 5.82
CA TRP A 603 -48.03 34.29 6.06
C TRP A 603 -46.78 34.09 5.20
N ILE A 604 -46.44 35.03 4.32
CA ILE A 604 -45.25 34.99 3.46
C ILE A 604 -43.95 34.72 4.25
N PRO A 605 -43.68 35.34 5.42
CA PRO A 605 -42.48 35.03 6.20
C PRO A 605 -42.44 33.57 6.68
N VAL A 606 -43.59 33.02 7.07
CA VAL A 606 -43.72 31.62 7.54
C VAL A 606 -43.54 30.65 6.38
N ALA A 607 -44.13 30.94 5.21
CA ALA A 607 -43.94 30.15 4.00
C ALA A 607 -42.48 30.16 3.53
N LEU A 608 -41.79 31.30 3.62
CA LEU A 608 -40.37 31.43 3.30
C LEU A 608 -39.49 30.60 4.26
N ILE A 609 -39.76 30.66 5.56
CA ILE A 609 -39.07 29.84 6.56
C ILE A 609 -39.33 28.35 6.31
N GLY A 610 -40.58 27.96 6.04
CA GLY A 610 -40.96 26.59 5.70
C GLY A 610 -40.25 26.08 4.45
N LEU A 611 -40.11 26.90 3.41
CA LEU A 611 -39.37 26.57 2.19
C LEU A 611 -37.86 26.40 2.47
N ILE A 612 -37.26 27.32 3.23
CA ILE A 612 -35.85 27.22 3.63
C ILE A 612 -35.63 25.94 4.43
N LEU A 613 -36.50 25.61 5.37
CA LEU A 613 -36.43 24.36 6.15
C LEU A 613 -36.69 23.12 5.28
N ALA A 614 -37.58 23.16 4.29
CA ALA A 614 -37.83 22.04 3.40
C ALA A 614 -36.62 21.73 2.50
N ILE A 615 -35.90 22.77 2.06
CA ILE A 615 -34.69 22.64 1.22
C ILE A 615 -33.47 22.24 2.07
N SER A 616 -33.24 22.92 3.20
CA SER A 616 -32.03 22.76 4.02
C SER A 616 -32.16 21.68 5.11
N GLY A 617 -33.36 21.47 5.64
CA GLY A 617 -33.64 20.57 6.76
C GLY A 617 -33.23 19.12 6.53
N PRO A 618 -33.55 18.49 5.38
CA PRO A 618 -33.09 17.14 5.08
C PRO A 618 -31.55 17.02 5.07
N SER A 619 -30.85 18.02 4.52
CA SER A 619 -29.39 18.04 4.46
C SER A 619 -28.76 18.22 5.86
N MET A 620 -29.34 19.09 6.68
CA MET A 620 -28.94 19.26 8.09
C MET A 620 -29.17 18.00 8.91
N LEU A 621 -30.30 17.30 8.71
CA LEU A 621 -30.62 16.06 9.40
C LEU A 621 -29.63 14.95 9.03
N ILE A 622 -29.34 14.77 7.74
CA ILE A 622 -28.34 13.79 7.26
C ILE A 622 -26.96 14.14 7.81
N ALA A 623 -26.57 15.42 7.79
CA ALA A 623 -25.30 15.83 8.38
C ALA A 623 -25.26 15.55 9.88
N TRP A 624 -26.32 15.86 10.63
CA TRP A 624 -26.42 15.55 12.05
C TRP A 624 -26.29 14.05 12.35
N LEU A 625 -26.95 13.19 11.57
CA LEU A 625 -26.81 11.73 11.67
C LEU A 625 -25.37 11.28 11.38
N LYS A 626 -24.79 11.72 10.26
CA LYS A 626 -23.41 11.38 9.87
C LYS A 626 -22.38 11.85 10.91
N LEU A 627 -22.55 13.05 11.47
CA LEU A 627 -21.66 13.62 12.49
C LEU A 627 -21.66 12.81 13.79
N ARG A 628 -22.81 12.27 14.20
CA ARG A 628 -22.94 11.44 15.41
C ARG A 628 -22.40 10.02 15.23
N GLU A 629 -22.28 9.57 14.00
CA GLU A 629 -21.80 8.24 13.62
C GLU A 629 -20.35 8.23 13.15
N ARG A 630 -19.66 9.38 13.21
CA ARG A 630 -18.21 9.45 12.93
C ARG A 630 -17.46 8.51 13.84
N SER A 631 -16.64 7.65 13.25
CA SER A 631 -15.86 6.67 14.00
C SER A 631 -14.42 6.62 13.51
N LEU A 632 -13.51 6.39 14.46
CA LEU A 632 -12.09 6.18 14.20
C LEU A 632 -11.80 4.74 13.72
N GLY A 633 -12.65 3.78 14.11
CA GLY A 633 -12.47 2.35 13.81
C GLY A 633 -12.14 2.05 12.34
N PRO A 634 -13.01 2.40 11.36
CA PRO A 634 -12.75 2.10 9.95
C PRO A 634 -11.52 2.81 9.36
N ILE A 635 -11.04 3.90 9.98
CA ILE A 635 -9.81 4.54 9.53
C ILE A 635 -8.61 3.68 9.93
N LEU A 636 -8.57 3.20 11.17
CA LEU A 636 -7.45 2.40 11.68
C LEU A 636 -7.49 0.94 11.24
N ASP A 637 -8.69 0.36 11.10
CA ASP A 637 -8.85 -0.99 10.55
C ASP A 637 -8.26 -1.09 9.14
N ALA A 638 -8.37 0.00 8.36
CA ALA A 638 -7.76 0.11 7.04
C ALA A 638 -6.23 0.23 7.08
N SER A 639 -5.67 0.68 8.21
CA SER A 639 -4.23 0.77 8.47
C SER A 639 -3.66 -0.48 9.18
N GLY A 640 -4.44 -1.57 9.29
CA GLY A 640 -3.99 -2.85 9.85
C GLY A 640 -4.25 -3.05 11.34
N TRP A 641 -4.93 -2.12 12.01
CA TRP A 641 -5.41 -2.33 13.37
C TRP A 641 -6.64 -3.24 13.38
N ALA A 642 -6.93 -3.85 14.53
CA ALA A 642 -8.20 -4.53 14.76
C ALA A 642 -8.95 -3.81 15.89
N ILE A 643 -9.77 -2.81 15.54
CA ILE A 643 -10.47 -1.98 16.52
C ILE A 643 -11.71 -2.72 17.04
N ASN A 644 -11.77 -2.90 18.35
CA ASN A 644 -12.89 -3.49 19.06
C ASN A 644 -13.74 -2.37 19.69
N GLY A 645 -14.65 -1.83 18.88
CA GLY A 645 -15.68 -0.89 19.36
C GLY A 645 -15.94 0.30 18.44
N ARG A 646 -17.01 1.03 18.74
CA ARG A 646 -17.40 2.24 18.00
C ARG A 646 -16.74 3.45 18.65
N MET A 647 -15.44 3.65 18.42
CA MET A 647 -14.71 4.83 18.89
C MET A 647 -15.23 6.10 18.21
N LYS A 648 -16.22 6.76 18.81
CA LYS A 648 -16.89 7.90 18.20
C LYS A 648 -16.06 9.16 18.31
N ILE A 649 -15.94 9.89 17.20
CA ILE A 649 -15.38 11.24 17.18
C ILE A 649 -16.53 12.21 17.40
N ASN A 650 -16.71 12.67 18.64
CA ASN A 650 -17.72 13.67 18.96
C ASN A 650 -17.28 15.08 18.46
N LEU A 651 -18.21 16.04 18.46
CA LEU A 651 -17.93 17.39 17.96
C LEU A 651 -16.77 18.12 18.70
N PRO A 652 -16.68 18.08 20.04
CA PRO A 652 -15.55 18.67 20.77
C PRO A 652 -14.20 18.06 20.39
N LEU A 653 -14.12 16.72 20.31
CA LEU A 653 -12.92 16.02 19.90
C LEU A 653 -12.57 16.34 18.44
N GLY A 654 -13.56 16.34 17.53
CA GLY A 654 -13.36 16.76 16.14
C GLY A 654 -12.80 18.18 16.02
N ASN A 655 -13.40 19.14 16.73
CA ASN A 655 -12.88 20.52 16.73
C ASN A 655 -11.45 20.65 17.31
N SER A 656 -10.99 19.68 18.09
CA SER A 656 -9.59 19.62 18.56
C SER A 656 -8.65 18.97 17.54
N LEU A 657 -9.14 18.01 16.75
CA LEU A 657 -8.37 17.26 15.74
C LEU A 657 -8.15 18.06 14.44
N SER A 658 -9.02 19.02 14.15
CA SER A 658 -8.82 19.97 13.07
C SER A 658 -9.05 21.39 13.57
N GLN A 659 -8.04 22.25 13.53
CA GLN A 659 -8.14 23.63 14.01
C GLN A 659 -8.06 24.61 12.85
N THR A 660 -8.91 25.64 12.88
CA THR A 660 -8.86 26.75 11.92
C THR A 660 -8.01 27.88 12.48
N ALA A 661 -7.27 28.55 11.60
CA ALA A 661 -6.49 29.73 11.97
C ALA A 661 -7.40 30.80 12.62
N LYS A 662 -7.10 31.17 13.86
CA LYS A 662 -7.75 32.28 14.56
C LYS A 662 -6.72 33.37 14.75
N VAL A 663 -7.04 34.57 14.27
CA VAL A 663 -6.26 35.77 14.60
C VAL A 663 -6.38 36.02 16.10
N PRO A 664 -5.28 36.17 16.84
CA PRO A 664 -5.33 36.31 18.29
C PRO A 664 -6.07 37.58 18.69
N LEU A 665 -6.76 37.55 19.84
CA LEU A 665 -7.68 38.62 20.29
C LEU A 665 -7.00 39.98 20.48
N ASN A 666 -5.69 39.97 20.74
CA ASN A 666 -4.86 41.17 20.92
C ASN A 666 -4.23 41.70 19.61
N ALA A 667 -4.52 41.09 18.45
CA ALA A 667 -3.99 41.56 17.18
C ALA A 667 -4.67 42.86 16.74
N LYS A 668 -3.86 43.89 16.45
CA LYS A 668 -4.34 45.11 15.79
C LYS A 668 -4.67 44.78 14.33
N ARG A 669 -5.94 44.87 13.94
CA ARG A 669 -6.38 44.67 12.55
C ARG A 669 -6.47 46.02 11.83
N THR A 670 -5.71 46.18 10.75
CA THR A 670 -5.92 47.30 9.83
C THR A 670 -7.16 46.97 8.98
N MET A 671 -8.28 47.65 9.20
CA MET A 671 -9.56 47.39 8.51
C MET A 671 -9.59 47.89 7.04
N HIS A 672 -8.52 48.51 6.57
CA HIS A 672 -8.43 49.02 5.21
C HIS A 672 -7.77 48.00 4.29
N ASP A 673 -8.59 47.28 3.53
CA ASP A 673 -8.13 46.43 2.42
C ASP A 673 -8.11 47.27 1.13
N PRO A 674 -6.93 47.63 0.59
CA PRO A 674 -6.81 48.44 -0.63
C PRO A 674 -7.31 47.73 -1.91
N TYR A 675 -7.60 46.43 -1.85
CA TYR A 675 -8.05 45.63 -3.00
C TYR A 675 -9.49 45.11 -2.84
N ALA A 676 -10.20 45.47 -1.76
CA ALA A 676 -11.59 45.09 -1.56
C ALA A 676 -12.49 45.72 -2.65
N VAL A 677 -13.10 44.86 -3.47
CA VAL A 677 -14.07 45.29 -4.48
C VAL A 677 -15.35 45.71 -3.78
N ASN A 678 -15.68 47.00 -3.83
CA ASN A 678 -16.85 47.57 -3.16
C ASN A 678 -18.17 47.18 -3.84
N TYR A 679 -18.65 45.94 -3.61
CA TYR A 679 -19.98 45.48 -4.02
C TYR A 679 -21.10 46.24 -3.29
N ALA A 680 -20.79 46.92 -2.18
CA ALA A 680 -21.71 47.76 -1.41
C ALA A 680 -22.44 48.78 -2.29
N LYS A 681 -21.74 49.41 -3.25
CA LYS A 681 -22.38 50.34 -4.19
C LYS A 681 -23.39 49.63 -5.09
N ARG A 682 -23.10 48.43 -5.60
CA ARG A 682 -23.99 47.66 -6.48
C ARG A 682 -25.26 47.20 -5.74
N TRP A 683 -25.12 46.79 -4.48
CA TRP A 683 -26.26 46.46 -3.62
C TRP A 683 -27.09 47.70 -3.26
N LEU A 684 -26.44 48.84 -3.02
CA LEU A 684 -27.12 50.13 -2.83
C LEU A 684 -27.93 50.52 -4.07
N TRP A 685 -27.36 50.42 -5.27
CA TRP A 685 -28.06 50.68 -6.52
C TRP A 685 -29.21 49.69 -6.76
N ALA A 686 -29.01 48.40 -6.48
CA ALA A 686 -30.08 47.40 -6.58
C ALA A 686 -31.23 47.71 -5.60
N LEU A 687 -30.92 48.10 -4.37
CA LEU A 687 -31.90 48.49 -3.36
C LEU A 687 -32.63 49.78 -3.78
N LEU A 688 -31.92 50.75 -4.35
CA LEU A 688 -32.50 52.00 -4.86
C LEU A 688 -33.45 51.75 -6.04
N ILE A 689 -33.10 50.82 -6.94
CA ILE A 689 -33.97 50.39 -8.05
C ILE A 689 -35.22 49.67 -7.52
N VAL A 690 -35.08 48.81 -6.52
CA VAL A 690 -36.22 48.12 -5.88
C VAL A 690 -37.15 49.13 -5.19
N VAL A 691 -36.60 50.09 -4.45
CA VAL A 691 -37.38 51.16 -3.81
C VAL A 691 -38.06 52.04 -4.85
N LEU A 692 -37.38 52.39 -5.95
CA LEU A 692 -37.97 53.16 -7.04
C LEU A 692 -39.10 52.39 -7.76
N GLY A 693 -38.91 51.09 -7.97
CA GLY A 693 -39.93 50.20 -8.53
C GLY A 693 -41.16 50.08 -7.61
N LEU A 694 -40.95 49.97 -6.30
CA LEU A 694 -42.02 49.98 -5.30
C LEU A 694 -42.75 51.33 -5.26
N ALA A 695 -42.02 52.44 -5.37
CA ALA A 695 -42.62 53.78 -5.42
C ALA A 695 -43.44 54.00 -6.70
N LEU A 696 -42.97 53.50 -7.85
CA LEU A 696 -43.72 53.56 -9.11
C LEU A 696 -44.96 52.64 -9.10
N ALA A 697 -44.83 51.43 -8.55
CA ALA A 697 -45.96 50.52 -8.37
C ALA A 697 -47.01 51.08 -7.39
N TRP A 698 -46.57 51.86 -6.40
CA TRP A 698 -47.44 52.57 -5.47
C TRP A 698 -48.15 53.74 -6.18
N GLY A 699 -47.42 54.56 -6.93
CA GLY A 699 -47.99 55.65 -7.74
C GLY A 699 -48.96 55.18 -8.83
N ALA A 700 -48.74 53.99 -9.41
CA ALA A 700 -49.65 53.37 -10.37
C ALA A 700 -50.91 52.72 -9.74
N GLY A 701 -51.01 52.72 -8.40
CA GLY A 701 -52.14 52.14 -7.66
C GLY A 701 -52.16 50.61 -7.57
N TRP A 702 -51.07 49.94 -7.97
CA TRP A 702 -51.00 48.47 -7.97
C TRP A 702 -50.83 47.88 -6.56
N LEU A 703 -50.34 48.68 -5.62
CA LEU A 703 -50.10 48.32 -4.22
C LEU A 703 -51.24 48.71 -3.26
N ASP A 704 -52.24 49.49 -3.70
CA ASP A 704 -53.32 50.00 -2.84
C ASP A 704 -54.17 48.89 -2.20
N LYS A 705 -54.31 47.73 -2.88
CA LYS A 705 -55.04 46.57 -2.35
C LYS A 705 -54.33 45.86 -1.18
N MET A 706 -53.03 46.08 -1.00
CA MET A 706 -52.18 45.40 -0.01
C MET A 706 -51.71 46.33 1.11
N LEU A 707 -52.03 47.63 1.04
CA LEU A 707 -51.60 48.65 1.99
C LEU A 707 -52.74 49.10 2.92
N PRO A 708 -52.47 49.43 4.20
CA PRO A 708 -53.45 50.00 5.11
C PRO A 708 -54.01 51.33 4.57
N ALA A 709 -55.25 51.68 4.93
CA ALA A 709 -55.96 52.87 4.42
C ALA A 709 -55.19 54.20 4.58
N SER A 710 -54.27 54.30 5.54
CA SER A 710 -53.41 55.47 5.76
C SER A 710 -52.28 55.65 4.74
N MET A 711 -51.99 54.63 3.92
CA MET A 711 -50.93 54.61 2.91
C MET A 711 -51.45 54.37 1.50
N GLN A 712 -52.78 54.34 1.30
CA GLN A 712 -53.37 54.30 -0.02
C GLN A 712 -53.29 55.67 -0.69
N ARG A 713 -53.21 55.71 -2.02
CA ARG A 713 -53.23 56.97 -2.75
C ARG A 713 -54.56 57.71 -2.47
N MET A 714 -54.51 58.98 -2.07
CA MET A 714 -55.72 59.79 -2.00
C MET A 714 -56.14 60.16 -3.43
N GLU A 715 -57.25 59.59 -3.92
CA GLU A 715 -57.92 60.13 -5.10
C GLU A 715 -58.54 61.49 -4.73
N VAL A 716 -57.96 62.56 -5.25
CA VAL A 716 -58.55 63.89 -5.17
C VAL A 716 -59.77 63.90 -6.09
N VAL A 717 -60.93 63.59 -5.53
CA VAL A 717 -62.22 63.78 -6.21
C VAL A 717 -62.55 65.26 -6.17
N THR A 718 -62.35 65.96 -7.29
CA THR A 718 -62.98 67.27 -7.53
C THR A 718 -64.46 67.08 -7.86
N SER A 719 -65.30 67.10 -6.84
CA SER A 719 -66.76 67.25 -6.98
C SER A 719 -67.15 68.70 -6.71
N THR A 720 -67.49 69.42 -7.77
CA THR A 720 -68.18 70.71 -7.67
C THR A 720 -69.68 70.42 -7.67
N GLU A 721 -70.32 70.39 -6.50
CA GLU A 721 -71.78 70.41 -6.42
C GLU A 721 -72.21 71.22 -5.18
N VAL A 722 -72.96 72.30 -5.45
CA VAL A 722 -73.50 73.22 -4.45
C VAL A 722 -74.91 72.76 -4.15
N GLU A 723 -75.22 72.43 -2.88
CA GLU A 723 -76.61 72.30 -2.44
C GLU A 723 -76.83 72.90 -1.04
N VAL A 724 -77.82 73.78 -1.02
CA VAL A 724 -78.41 74.50 0.12
C VAL A 724 -79.24 73.52 0.97
N VAL A 725 -79.41 73.75 2.29
CA VAL A 725 -80.72 73.68 3.01
C VAL A 725 -80.58 73.86 4.53
N THR A 726 -81.68 74.40 5.04
CA THR A 726 -82.09 75.05 6.30
C THR A 726 -82.03 74.27 7.63
N ALA A 727 -82.04 75.05 8.72
CA ALA A 727 -82.15 74.63 10.12
C ALA A 727 -83.56 74.19 10.56
N PRO A 728 -83.64 73.46 11.69
CA PRO A 728 -84.74 73.64 12.65
C PRO A 728 -84.28 73.71 14.13
N ALA A 729 -85.07 74.41 14.95
CA ALA A 729 -85.04 74.46 16.43
C ALA A 729 -86.11 73.50 17.03
N PRO A 730 -86.42 73.43 18.36
CA PRO A 730 -85.74 73.87 19.59
C PRO A 730 -85.70 72.81 20.75
N VAL A 731 -84.92 73.16 21.80
CA VAL A 731 -84.95 72.93 23.29
C VAL A 731 -86.10 72.11 23.94
N PRO A 732 -85.89 71.44 25.10
CA PRO A 732 -86.05 72.11 26.42
C PRO A 732 -85.00 71.74 27.50
N ALA A 733 -84.84 72.65 28.47
CA ALA A 733 -84.08 72.57 29.72
C ALA A 733 -84.80 71.71 30.80
N PRO A 734 -84.20 71.44 31.97
CA PRO A 734 -84.31 72.43 33.07
C PRO A 734 -83.17 72.50 34.11
N ALA A 735 -83.15 73.66 34.79
CA ALA A 735 -82.95 73.95 36.24
C ALA A 735 -81.60 73.58 36.93
N THR A 736 -81.05 74.33 37.90
CA THR A 736 -81.37 75.62 38.56
C THR A 736 -80.13 76.07 39.38
N ASP A 737 -79.98 77.39 39.53
CA ASP A 737 -79.48 78.23 40.64
C ASP A 737 -78.25 77.87 41.49
N VAL A 738 -77.31 78.84 41.57
CA VAL A 738 -76.89 79.49 42.85
C VAL A 738 -76.57 80.99 42.60
N GLN A 739 -77.39 81.85 43.23
CA GLN A 739 -77.26 83.26 43.68
C GLN A 739 -76.98 84.41 42.71
#